data_AF-A0A9D5SNZ9-F1
#
_entry.id   AF-A0A9D5SNZ9-F1
#
_cell.length_a   1.000
_cell.length_b   1.000
_cell.length_c   1.000
_cell.angle_alpha   90.00
_cell.angle_beta   90.00
_cell.angle_gamma   90.00
#
_symmetry.space_group_name_H-M   'P 1'
#
loop_
_entity.id
_entity.type
_entity.pdbx_description
1 polymer ?
#
loop_
_entity_poly.entity_id
_entity_poly.type
_entity_poly.pdbx_seq_one_letter_code
_entity_poly.pdbx_strand_id
1 'polypeptide(L)'
;MSEVYPNYNADPDAVFFRFDPDAIADVVDEVISNGFNSFHQYKVTELFLRLFCSHIDIDAENEKTTLAQICTNQAQKYIKANIHTSITVNELAHQLGISQPHLYRLFKSRFHISPKEYIIDQKIENASQKIIMSAKTHLPDLPVHGCFHHMHRVERHEIKAAAVIDHDPDGVRIMRRCDGIFRNTGRNRVLPSGHTYENHMEYLPICNGIGRYSYDIIIEKKEFAMLNSNYIENQHMLGENRLPQRSPLIPAGVRGIMHKNFTESDRIQLLNGDWKFRYLPEDTDEAFHAPVFADDGWDTLPVPSMWQYRGYGTCLYPNVAFPFPYDPPHIDRDNPVGLYRYRFTAKKRTGYVYLRFMGIQSAYFVWLNGQYVGFSKGSRLMAEFDVTDMLTDGENLLAVKVYTWSDASYLENQDMLLANGIFRDVMLVYTDETSLWDYTLVPQPDGLKVVTEIIGSGELALTLYDADGRQVSEAFIASGETECFLPVAAPILWNAEQPYLYELVIAVLRDGVTVELHTKKAGLRESHVDGHYLKVNGRPILLKGVNRHDNNPWVGQAITAEQIIAELHDIKACGLNAIRCSHYTNQPIFYETASELGLYVMDEADAESHGCGTTGDQGALNKDPEWQDAFFDRISRMYKQDKNETCIIIWSLGNECGDGSGYNHSAKWLRGQLCTKPLKFGYTDDDTDFNTIGYMSMEKLAEPQPGGKPVMMVEYAHAMGNSPGGLADIWDYVYTHEHHCGGYVWEYKSHGFYTEGRDGKPRYLYGGDFPDLYHWSNFTLDGFHTSDGTPKPTWDELREVLAPVRVVMEDGGVRVYNTYDFKTLDGMVMHWSVNCDGKRVRGGEIPLDAIEARSDKHFALDLSVDDLDGLCTLDCVFTEKECELAHKQVKLSDTIKRQYVPAPFAHSVTEHGDGMQIRGDGFELHFKNGVPSKLLRGGRMIFDAPMKLNLWRAPTDNDGIEGLFTRRLGEWRKSLVHTAGFFCRRTEVCDRPGCVTVTASGRVLPQSSYWGFETTITYRIYTGGIVNIAVAMQPYGKVPSVLPRVGDDLDVYVFGISSEVVFDRLLTVSLTNVEESHIHTA
;
A
#
# COMPACT_ATOMS: atom_id res chain seq x y z
N MET A 1 -16.35 -42.22 2.76
CA MET A 1 -16.04 -40.77 2.75
C MET A 1 -16.66 -40.06 3.96
N SER A 2 -17.96 -40.17 4.21
CA SER A 2 -18.61 -39.62 5.41
C SER A 2 -18.19 -40.24 6.75
N GLU A 3 -17.73 -41.50 6.77
CA GLU A 3 -17.16 -42.12 7.99
C GLU A 3 -15.73 -41.64 8.33
N VAL A 4 -15.05 -40.93 7.42
CA VAL A 4 -13.65 -40.49 7.61
C VAL A 4 -13.57 -39.00 7.99
N TYR A 5 -14.61 -38.20 7.69
CA TYR A 5 -14.65 -36.75 7.97
C TYR A 5 -16.03 -36.30 8.47
N PRO A 6 -16.30 -36.33 9.79
CA PRO A 6 -17.63 -36.07 10.34
C PRO A 6 -18.09 -34.60 10.26
N ASN A 7 -17.19 -33.66 9.98
CA ASN A 7 -17.48 -32.21 9.98
C ASN A 7 -17.47 -31.57 8.58
N TYR A 8 -17.52 -32.36 7.51
CA TYR A 8 -17.62 -31.83 6.15
C TYR A 8 -19.09 -31.63 5.78
N ASN A 9 -19.60 -30.40 5.91
CA ASN A 9 -20.87 -30.01 5.29
C ASN A 9 -20.64 -29.84 3.80
N ALA A 10 -21.14 -30.78 3.00
CA ALA A 10 -21.03 -30.76 1.55
C ALA A 10 -21.99 -29.72 0.95
N ASP A 11 -21.45 -28.91 0.04
CA ASP A 11 -22.17 -28.07 -0.92
C ASP A 11 -22.99 -28.98 -1.87
N PRO A 12 -24.30 -28.77 -2.03
CA PRO A 12 -25.15 -29.59 -2.90
C PRO A 12 -24.86 -29.44 -4.41
N ASP A 13 -24.04 -28.48 -4.85
CA ASP A 13 -23.72 -28.28 -6.27
C ASP A 13 -22.42 -28.98 -6.75
N ALA A 14 -21.82 -29.84 -5.92
CA ALA A 14 -20.73 -30.70 -6.36
C ALA A 14 -21.22 -31.74 -7.40
N VAL A 15 -20.85 -31.55 -8.67
CA VAL A 15 -21.14 -32.45 -9.79
C VAL A 15 -20.58 -33.86 -9.50
N PHE A 16 -21.46 -34.82 -9.19
CA PHE A 16 -21.09 -36.23 -9.10
C PHE A 16 -21.18 -36.89 -10.48
N PHE A 17 -20.06 -37.45 -10.96
CA PHE A 17 -20.05 -38.41 -12.06
C PHE A 17 -20.82 -39.67 -11.62
N ARG A 18 -21.88 -40.06 -12.35
CA ARG A 18 -22.58 -41.34 -12.13
C ARG A 18 -21.72 -42.48 -12.66
N PHE A 19 -21.24 -43.34 -11.76
CA PHE A 19 -20.53 -44.55 -12.13
C PHE A 19 -21.49 -45.75 -12.23
N ASP A 20 -21.12 -46.72 -13.08
CA ASP A 20 -21.83 -48.01 -13.22
C ASP A 20 -21.70 -48.83 -11.92
N PRO A 21 -22.81 -49.15 -11.23
CA PRO A 21 -22.78 -49.80 -9.93
C PRO A 21 -22.15 -51.20 -9.94
N ASP A 22 -22.28 -51.95 -11.04
CA ASP A 22 -21.83 -53.35 -11.09
C ASP A 22 -20.30 -53.46 -11.17
N ALA A 23 -19.64 -52.51 -11.83
CA ALA A 23 -18.18 -52.45 -11.91
C ALA A 23 -17.52 -52.03 -10.58
N ILE A 24 -18.26 -51.28 -9.74
CA ILE A 24 -17.81 -50.88 -8.42
C ILE A 24 -17.99 -52.02 -7.42
N ALA A 25 -19.07 -52.81 -7.54
CA ALA A 25 -19.37 -53.92 -6.65
C ALA A 25 -18.26 -54.99 -6.66
N ASP A 26 -17.77 -55.40 -7.83
CA ASP A 26 -16.70 -56.42 -7.94
C ASP A 26 -15.38 -55.97 -7.29
N VAL A 27 -15.04 -54.68 -7.38
CA VAL A 27 -13.82 -54.11 -6.80
C VAL A 27 -13.95 -53.94 -5.30
N VAL A 28 -15.13 -53.55 -4.83
CA VAL A 28 -15.42 -53.41 -3.40
C VAL A 28 -15.42 -54.78 -2.72
N ASP A 29 -15.98 -55.82 -3.35
CA ASP A 29 -15.97 -57.18 -2.81
C ASP A 29 -14.55 -57.79 -2.78
N GLU A 30 -13.70 -57.52 -3.77
CA GLU A 30 -12.28 -57.97 -3.78
C GLU A 30 -11.46 -57.27 -2.68
N VAL A 31 -11.74 -55.99 -2.43
CA VAL A 31 -11.09 -55.16 -1.39
C VAL A 31 -11.54 -55.56 0.03
N ILE A 32 -12.83 -55.80 0.23
CA ILE A 32 -13.38 -56.23 1.53
C ILE A 32 -12.87 -57.63 1.89
N SER A 33 -12.70 -58.51 0.90
CA SER A 33 -12.24 -59.88 1.12
C SER A 33 -10.74 -60.01 1.44
N ASN A 34 -9.89 -59.09 0.97
CA ASN A 34 -8.42 -59.21 1.04
C ASN A 34 -7.69 -58.10 1.82
N GLY A 35 -8.40 -57.05 2.25
CA GLY A 35 -7.83 -55.92 2.99
C GLY A 35 -7.07 -54.91 2.11
N PHE A 36 -7.24 -53.62 2.43
CA PHE A 36 -6.72 -52.49 1.63
C PHE A 36 -5.18 -52.38 1.74
N ASN A 37 -4.46 -52.50 0.62
CA ASN A 37 -3.01 -52.24 0.55
C ASN A 37 -2.62 -51.43 -0.71
N SER A 38 -1.36 -50.99 -0.80
CA SER A 38 -0.87 -50.10 -1.88
C SER A 38 -1.06 -50.65 -3.31
N PHE A 39 -1.13 -51.97 -3.48
CA PHE A 39 -1.44 -52.59 -4.77
C PHE A 39 -2.90 -52.36 -5.20
N HIS A 40 -3.81 -52.24 -4.23
CA HIS A 40 -5.22 -51.92 -4.47
C HIS A 40 -5.42 -50.44 -4.84
N GLN A 41 -4.61 -49.52 -4.30
CA GLN A 41 -4.58 -48.13 -4.76
C GLN A 41 -4.21 -48.03 -6.24
N TYR A 42 -3.20 -48.79 -6.69
CA TYR A 42 -2.80 -48.84 -8.09
C TYR A 42 -3.92 -49.37 -9.01
N LYS A 43 -4.56 -50.49 -8.65
CA LYS A 43 -5.68 -51.03 -9.45
C LYS A 43 -6.88 -50.09 -9.49
N VAL A 44 -7.20 -49.40 -8.39
CA VAL A 44 -8.28 -48.41 -8.33
C VAL A 44 -7.94 -47.21 -9.21
N THR A 45 -6.71 -46.69 -9.17
CA THR A 45 -6.26 -45.58 -10.03
C THR A 45 -6.20 -45.99 -11.51
N GLU A 46 -5.76 -47.21 -11.82
CA GLU A 46 -5.75 -47.74 -13.19
C GLU A 46 -7.17 -47.92 -13.75
N LEU A 47 -8.09 -48.45 -12.94
CA LEU A 47 -9.51 -48.59 -13.30
C LEU A 47 -10.16 -47.22 -13.49
N PHE A 48 -9.84 -46.25 -12.63
CA PHE A 48 -10.32 -44.87 -12.72
C PHE A 48 -9.83 -44.19 -14.00
N LEU A 49 -8.56 -44.36 -14.36
CA LEU A 49 -7.99 -43.84 -15.59
C LEU A 49 -8.56 -44.53 -16.84
N ARG A 50 -8.83 -45.84 -16.79
CA ARG A 50 -9.45 -46.59 -17.91
C ARG A 50 -10.91 -46.21 -18.12
N LEU A 51 -11.69 -46.07 -17.04
CA LEU A 51 -13.08 -45.59 -17.07
C LEU A 51 -13.14 -44.15 -17.58
N PHE A 52 -12.26 -43.27 -17.07
CA PHE A 52 -12.18 -41.87 -17.47
C PHE A 52 -11.76 -41.70 -18.94
N CYS A 53 -10.83 -42.51 -19.47
CA CYS A 53 -10.44 -42.46 -20.88
C CYS A 53 -11.52 -43.00 -21.83
N SER A 54 -12.44 -43.85 -21.34
CA SER A 54 -13.48 -44.48 -22.17
C SER A 54 -14.74 -43.63 -22.36
N HIS A 55 -14.91 -42.53 -21.62
CA HIS A 55 -16.13 -41.70 -21.59
C HIS A 55 -15.88 -40.24 -22.01
N ILE A 56 -14.79 -40.00 -22.74
CA ILE A 56 -14.51 -38.70 -23.36
C ILE A 56 -15.29 -38.64 -24.68
N ASP A 57 -16.53 -38.16 -24.62
CA ASP A 57 -17.27 -37.71 -25.80
C ASP A 57 -16.92 -36.23 -26.02
N ILE A 58 -16.22 -35.92 -27.11
CA ILE A 58 -15.75 -34.56 -27.43
C ILE A 58 -16.59 -34.05 -28.59
N ASP A 59 -17.51 -33.14 -28.30
CA ASP A 59 -18.17 -32.33 -29.32
C ASP A 59 -17.12 -31.47 -30.04
N ALA A 60 -17.13 -31.58 -31.36
CA ALA A 60 -16.16 -31.00 -32.26
C ALA A 60 -16.47 -29.52 -32.55
N GLU A 61 -15.48 -28.65 -32.37
CA GLU A 61 -15.08 -27.68 -33.41
C GLU A 61 -13.73 -27.02 -33.10
N ASN A 62 -12.82 -27.09 -34.09
CA ASN A 62 -11.60 -26.32 -34.33
C ASN A 62 -10.26 -26.70 -33.63
N GLU A 63 -9.41 -27.36 -34.44
CA GLU A 63 -7.94 -27.26 -34.55
C GLU A 63 -7.03 -27.43 -33.30
N LYS A 64 -7.48 -28.14 -32.25
CA LYS A 64 -6.60 -28.68 -31.19
C LYS A 64 -6.57 -30.20 -31.10
N THR A 65 -7.07 -30.89 -32.11
CA THR A 65 -7.40 -32.33 -32.06
C THR A 65 -6.24 -33.26 -32.44
N THR A 66 -5.12 -32.75 -32.96
CA THR A 66 -3.98 -33.62 -33.32
C THR A 66 -2.94 -33.71 -32.19
N LEU A 67 -2.68 -32.61 -31.46
CA LEU A 67 -1.62 -32.59 -30.44
C LEU A 67 -2.00 -33.39 -29.19
N ALA A 68 -3.25 -33.27 -28.69
CA ALA A 68 -3.69 -34.02 -27.51
C ALA A 68 -3.74 -35.54 -27.78
N GLN A 69 -4.23 -35.94 -28.96
CA GLN A 69 -4.28 -37.35 -29.37
C GLN A 69 -2.87 -37.94 -29.58
N ILE A 70 -1.93 -37.15 -30.13
CA ILE A 70 -0.52 -37.55 -30.28
C ILE A 70 0.16 -37.63 -28.91
N CYS A 71 -0.05 -36.66 -28.02
CA CYS A 71 0.52 -36.65 -26.68
C CYS A 71 0.02 -37.83 -25.84
N THR A 72 -1.26 -38.19 -25.89
CA THR A 72 -1.79 -39.32 -25.11
C THR A 72 -1.29 -40.67 -25.65
N ASN A 73 -1.26 -40.84 -26.98
CA ASN A 73 -0.78 -42.08 -27.59
C ASN A 73 0.75 -42.26 -27.48
N GLN A 74 1.53 -41.17 -27.59
CA GLN A 74 2.98 -41.21 -27.37
C GLN A 74 3.32 -41.40 -25.90
N ALA A 75 2.64 -40.72 -24.96
CA ALA A 75 2.84 -40.92 -23.53
C ALA A 75 2.53 -42.36 -23.11
N GLN A 76 1.45 -42.95 -23.60
CA GLN A 76 1.12 -44.35 -23.29
C GLN A 76 2.11 -45.36 -23.88
N LYS A 77 2.57 -45.15 -25.13
CA LYS A 77 3.61 -46.00 -25.73
C LYS A 77 4.94 -45.88 -24.98
N TYR A 78 5.29 -44.68 -24.54
CA TYR A 78 6.57 -44.38 -23.91
C TYR A 78 6.63 -44.83 -22.44
N ILE A 79 5.54 -44.64 -21.68
CA ILE A 79 5.42 -45.16 -20.30
C ILE A 79 5.48 -46.69 -20.29
N LYS A 80 4.87 -47.37 -21.28
CA LYS A 80 5.01 -48.83 -21.45
C LYS A 80 6.41 -49.26 -21.85
N ALA A 81 7.16 -48.45 -22.60
CA ALA A 81 8.48 -48.79 -23.10
C ALA A 81 9.63 -48.49 -22.11
N ASN A 82 9.46 -47.52 -21.21
CA ASN A 82 10.54 -46.95 -20.39
C ASN A 82 10.26 -46.96 -18.88
N ILE A 83 9.40 -47.86 -18.41
CA ILE A 83 8.99 -48.01 -17.00
C ILE A 83 10.16 -48.33 -16.03
N HIS A 84 11.38 -48.52 -16.55
CA HIS A 84 12.58 -48.88 -15.81
C HIS A 84 13.75 -47.89 -15.93
N THR A 85 13.56 -46.69 -16.48
CA THR A 85 14.63 -45.67 -16.61
C THR A 85 14.29 -44.35 -15.93
N SER A 86 15.24 -43.81 -15.16
CA SER A 86 15.10 -42.51 -14.49
C SER A 86 15.15 -41.36 -15.49
N ILE A 87 14.04 -40.63 -15.63
CA ILE A 87 13.92 -39.45 -16.49
C ILE A 87 13.90 -38.19 -15.63
N THR A 88 14.57 -37.13 -16.10
CA THR A 88 14.49 -35.79 -15.51
C THR A 88 13.30 -35.00 -16.05
N VAL A 89 12.81 -34.01 -15.30
CA VAL A 89 11.71 -33.13 -15.74
C VAL A 89 12.03 -32.43 -17.08
N ASN A 90 13.31 -32.11 -17.31
CA ASN A 90 13.79 -31.52 -18.56
C ASN A 90 13.67 -32.46 -19.75
N GLU A 91 14.06 -33.73 -19.59
CA GLU A 91 13.93 -34.73 -20.65
C GLU A 91 12.47 -35.04 -20.97
N LEU A 92 11.61 -35.07 -19.94
CA LEU A 92 10.17 -35.26 -20.11
C LEU A 92 9.52 -34.09 -20.85
N ALA A 93 9.85 -32.85 -20.48
CA ALA A 93 9.36 -31.65 -21.16
C ALA A 93 9.81 -31.61 -22.63
N HIS A 94 11.10 -31.87 -22.87
CA HIS A 94 11.68 -31.89 -24.21
C HIS A 94 11.03 -32.96 -25.12
N GLN A 95 10.78 -34.17 -24.60
CA GLN A 95 10.15 -35.22 -25.41
C GLN A 95 8.65 -35.03 -25.63
N LEU A 96 7.95 -34.37 -24.71
CA LEU A 96 6.55 -33.99 -24.90
C LEU A 96 6.38 -32.76 -25.80
N GLY A 97 7.49 -32.14 -26.24
CA GLY A 97 7.46 -30.95 -27.10
C GLY A 97 6.88 -29.73 -26.41
N ILE A 98 6.93 -29.65 -25.08
CA ILE A 98 6.37 -28.54 -24.28
C ILE A 98 7.41 -27.96 -23.35
N SER A 99 7.28 -26.67 -23.00
CA SER A 99 8.21 -26.04 -22.06
C SER A 99 8.01 -26.57 -20.64
N GLN A 100 9.10 -26.59 -19.86
CA GLN A 100 9.07 -27.03 -18.47
C GLN A 100 7.99 -26.33 -17.62
N PRO A 101 7.82 -24.99 -17.69
CA PRO A 101 6.76 -24.30 -16.95
C PRO A 101 5.35 -24.72 -17.37
N HIS A 102 5.17 -25.14 -18.62
CA HIS A 102 3.90 -25.68 -19.10
C HIS A 102 3.65 -27.09 -18.54
N LEU A 103 4.67 -27.94 -18.52
CA LEU A 103 4.60 -29.27 -17.89
C LEU A 103 4.27 -29.16 -16.39
N TYR A 104 4.88 -28.21 -15.67
CA TYR A 104 4.58 -27.91 -14.27
C TYR A 104 3.13 -27.46 -14.06
N ARG A 105 2.63 -26.53 -14.88
CA ARG A 105 1.22 -26.10 -14.84
C ARG A 105 0.28 -27.25 -15.14
N LEU A 106 0.61 -28.11 -16.09
CA LEU A 106 -0.20 -29.27 -16.45
C LEU A 106 -0.28 -30.25 -15.29
N PHE A 107 0.85 -30.56 -14.63
CA PHE A 107 0.87 -31.47 -13.48
C PHE A 107 0.15 -30.89 -12.26
N LYS A 108 0.40 -29.61 -11.93
CA LYS A 108 -0.22 -28.95 -10.78
C LYS A 108 -1.74 -28.78 -10.96
N SER A 109 -2.21 -28.48 -12.17
CA SER A 109 -3.65 -28.29 -12.45
C SER A 109 -4.43 -29.59 -12.62
N ARG A 110 -3.81 -30.66 -13.13
CA ARG A 110 -4.49 -31.96 -13.37
C ARG A 110 -4.34 -32.97 -12.26
N PHE A 111 -3.24 -32.94 -11.52
CA PHE A 111 -2.89 -34.00 -10.56
C PHE A 111 -2.61 -33.47 -9.15
N HIS A 112 -2.63 -32.14 -8.95
CA HIS A 112 -2.34 -31.49 -7.67
C HIS A 112 -1.01 -31.90 -7.02
N ILE A 113 -0.05 -32.38 -7.83
CA ILE A 113 1.31 -32.72 -7.42
C ILE A 113 2.31 -32.05 -8.34
N SER A 114 3.51 -31.75 -7.85
CA SER A 114 4.60 -31.26 -8.67
C SER A 114 5.26 -32.41 -9.45
N PRO A 115 5.77 -32.16 -10.68
CA PRO A 115 6.60 -33.12 -11.41
C PRO A 115 7.82 -33.61 -10.63
N LYS A 116 8.33 -32.79 -9.68
CA LYS A 116 9.41 -33.17 -8.77
C LYS A 116 8.95 -34.23 -7.77
N GLU A 117 7.78 -34.08 -7.16
CA GLU A 117 7.21 -35.07 -6.23
C GLU A 117 6.91 -36.39 -6.94
N TYR A 118 6.35 -36.37 -8.14
CA TYR A 118 6.11 -37.58 -8.94
C TYR A 118 7.41 -38.34 -9.27
N ILE A 119 8.49 -37.62 -9.57
CA ILE A 119 9.81 -38.21 -9.87
C ILE A 119 10.54 -38.65 -8.58
N ILE A 120 10.33 -37.95 -7.46
CA ILE A 120 10.86 -38.32 -6.14
C ILE A 120 10.19 -39.60 -5.64
N ASP A 121 8.87 -39.74 -5.78
CA ASP A 121 8.14 -40.97 -5.45
C ASP A 121 8.65 -42.16 -6.30
N GLN A 122 8.86 -41.94 -7.60
CA GLN A 122 9.49 -42.95 -8.48
C GLN A 122 10.93 -43.28 -8.08
N LYS A 123 11.71 -42.32 -7.57
CA LYS A 123 13.08 -42.55 -7.10
C LYS A 123 13.12 -43.27 -5.75
N ILE A 124 12.20 -42.95 -4.85
CA ILE A 124 12.04 -43.61 -3.54
C ILE A 124 11.57 -45.06 -3.76
N GLU A 125 10.64 -45.29 -4.68
CA GLU A 125 10.15 -46.63 -5.02
C GLU A 125 11.25 -47.48 -5.68
N ASN A 126 12.04 -46.90 -6.60
CA ASN A 126 13.19 -47.57 -7.23
C ASN A 126 14.35 -47.83 -6.25
N ALA A 127 14.63 -46.89 -5.32
CA ALA A 127 15.62 -47.09 -4.27
C ALA A 127 15.17 -48.20 -3.29
N SER A 128 13.89 -48.20 -2.92
CA SER A 128 13.29 -49.24 -2.08
C SER A 128 13.35 -50.61 -2.75
N GLN A 129 13.08 -50.72 -4.06
CA GLN A 129 13.19 -51.97 -4.79
C GLN A 129 14.63 -52.47 -4.92
N LYS A 130 15.62 -51.58 -5.12
CA LYS A 130 17.05 -51.95 -5.14
C LYS A 130 17.55 -52.39 -3.76
N ILE A 131 17.09 -51.75 -2.68
CA ILE A 131 17.38 -52.15 -1.31
C ILE A 131 16.73 -53.51 -1.00
N ILE A 132 15.50 -53.77 -1.47
CA ILE A 132 14.81 -55.06 -1.34
C ILE A 132 15.55 -56.17 -2.11
N MET A 133 16.00 -55.91 -3.34
CA MET A 133 16.78 -56.88 -4.12
C MET A 133 18.12 -57.17 -3.45
N SER A 134 18.85 -56.15 -3.02
CA SER A 134 20.14 -56.29 -2.31
C SER A 134 19.99 -57.03 -0.98
N ALA A 135 18.95 -56.74 -0.21
CA ALA A 135 18.64 -57.42 1.05
C ALA A 135 18.27 -58.89 0.83
N LYS A 136 17.48 -59.23 -0.21
CA LYS A 136 17.18 -60.62 -0.58
C LYS A 136 18.40 -61.39 -1.13
N THR A 137 19.40 -60.70 -1.69
CA THR A 137 20.63 -61.36 -2.16
C THR A 137 21.57 -61.72 -1.01
N HIS A 138 21.56 -60.95 0.09
CA HIS A 138 22.51 -61.11 1.20
C HIS A 138 21.87 -61.76 2.46
N LEU A 139 20.53 -61.72 2.60
CA LEU A 139 19.77 -62.26 3.74
C LEU A 139 18.43 -62.87 3.25
N PRO A 140 18.43 -64.09 2.70
CA PRO A 140 17.28 -64.68 2.01
C PRO A 140 16.07 -65.00 2.90
N ASP A 141 16.25 -65.10 4.22
CA ASP A 141 15.20 -65.52 5.17
C ASP A 141 14.54 -64.37 5.95
N LEU A 142 14.81 -63.09 5.60
CA LEU A 142 14.19 -61.96 6.30
C LEU A 142 12.73 -61.76 5.86
N PRO A 143 11.72 -61.80 6.75
CA PRO A 143 10.34 -61.50 6.40
C PRO A 143 10.16 -59.98 6.23
N VAL A 144 10.18 -59.51 4.98
CA VAL A 144 10.19 -58.07 4.62
C VAL A 144 8.84 -57.37 4.86
N HIS A 145 7.78 -58.08 5.25
CA HIS A 145 6.43 -57.51 5.31
C HIS A 145 6.11 -56.64 6.53
N GLY A 146 6.98 -56.57 7.56
CA GLY A 146 6.68 -55.82 8.80
C GLY A 146 7.37 -54.45 8.96
N CYS A 147 8.47 -54.18 8.24
CA CYS A 147 9.35 -53.04 8.58
C CYS A 147 9.01 -51.71 7.88
N PHE A 148 8.18 -51.71 6.83
CA PHE A 148 7.87 -50.49 6.09
C PHE A 148 6.72 -49.65 6.66
N HIS A 149 5.87 -50.23 7.53
CA HIS A 149 4.82 -49.46 8.22
C HIS A 149 5.37 -48.51 9.30
N HIS A 150 6.64 -48.66 9.70
CA HIS A 150 7.30 -47.77 10.66
C HIS A 150 8.13 -46.66 10.00
N MET A 151 8.72 -46.87 8.81
CA MET A 151 9.49 -45.80 8.15
C MET A 151 8.59 -44.69 7.56
N HIS A 152 7.41 -45.02 7.01
CA HIS A 152 6.47 -43.99 6.56
C HIS A 152 5.82 -43.18 7.69
N ARG A 153 5.88 -43.67 8.95
CA ARG A 153 5.35 -42.98 10.13
C ARG A 153 6.40 -42.18 10.91
N VAL A 154 7.69 -42.50 10.74
CA VAL A 154 8.80 -41.83 11.44
C VAL A 154 9.30 -40.57 10.73
N GLU A 155 8.99 -40.36 9.45
CA GLU A 155 9.29 -39.08 8.77
C GLU A 155 8.10 -38.10 8.70
N ARG A 156 6.96 -38.43 9.33
CA ARG A 156 5.82 -37.50 9.38
C ARG A 156 5.39 -37.04 10.76
N HIS A 157 5.91 -37.58 11.88
CA HIS A 157 5.67 -37.05 13.24
C HIS A 157 6.89 -37.30 14.15
N GLU A 158 7.56 -36.20 14.53
CA GLU A 158 8.50 -35.94 15.64
C GLU A 158 9.20 -37.11 16.39
N ILE A 159 10.55 -37.05 16.47
CA ILE A 159 11.27 -37.38 17.71
C ILE A 159 11.67 -36.06 18.38
N LYS A 160 10.83 -35.67 19.34
CA LYS A 160 11.21 -34.89 20.51
C LYS A 160 12.27 -35.68 21.29
N ALA A 161 13.47 -35.14 21.42
CA ALA A 161 14.36 -35.52 22.51
C ALA A 161 14.09 -34.57 23.68
N ALA A 162 13.57 -35.14 24.76
CA ALA A 162 13.27 -34.46 26.01
C ALA A 162 14.52 -33.83 26.62
N ALA A 163 14.53 -32.51 26.74
CA ALA A 163 15.25 -31.82 27.80
C ALA A 163 14.28 -31.67 28.97
N VAL A 164 14.44 -32.50 30.00
CA VAL A 164 13.96 -32.17 31.33
C VAL A 164 14.92 -31.10 31.84
N ILE A 165 14.49 -29.85 31.80
CA ILE A 165 15.13 -28.77 32.55
C ILE A 165 14.60 -28.90 33.98
N ASP A 166 15.43 -29.48 34.85
CA ASP A 166 15.29 -29.31 36.29
C ASP A 166 15.94 -27.97 36.65
N HIS A 167 15.19 -27.11 37.33
CA HIS A 167 15.68 -25.83 37.82
C HIS A 167 16.62 -26.06 38.99
N ASP A 168 17.90 -25.72 38.84
CA ASP A 168 18.77 -25.42 39.99
C ASP A 168 19.53 -24.11 39.73
N PRO A 169 19.28 -23.06 40.53
CA PRO A 169 19.95 -21.77 40.39
C PRO A 169 21.24 -21.79 41.20
N ASP A 170 22.35 -22.26 40.61
CA ASP A 170 23.72 -21.84 40.96
C ASP A 170 24.79 -22.54 40.10
N GLY A 171 25.42 -21.81 39.18
CA GLY A 171 26.83 -22.04 38.84
C GLY A 171 27.18 -22.80 37.54
N VAL A 172 27.95 -22.10 36.71
CA VAL A 172 28.60 -22.51 35.45
C VAL A 172 29.55 -23.72 35.58
N ARG A 173 29.52 -24.67 34.62
CA ARG A 173 30.73 -25.39 34.16
C ARG A 173 30.58 -26.04 32.77
N ILE A 174 31.40 -25.57 31.83
CA ILE A 174 31.66 -26.14 30.50
C ILE A 174 32.43 -27.47 30.66
N MET A 175 32.04 -28.55 29.96
CA MET A 175 32.99 -29.59 29.53
C MET A 175 32.61 -30.30 28.23
N ARG A 176 33.67 -30.59 27.47
CA ARG A 176 33.78 -31.09 26.10
C ARG A 176 33.34 -32.55 25.90
N ARG A 177 32.83 -32.79 24.69
CA ARG A 177 32.87 -33.96 23.77
C ARG A 177 32.83 -35.41 24.31
N CYS A 178 31.91 -36.13 23.65
CA CYS A 178 31.72 -37.57 23.55
C CYS A 178 32.97 -38.40 23.25
N ASP A 179 32.99 -39.60 23.84
CA ASP A 179 33.54 -40.82 23.25
C ASP A 179 32.57 -42.00 23.47
N GLY A 180 32.35 -42.79 22.42
CA GLY A 180 32.34 -44.26 22.50
C GLY A 180 31.11 -45.00 23.01
N ILE A 181 30.37 -45.58 22.05
CA ILE A 181 29.41 -46.69 22.20
C ILE A 181 30.04 -47.90 22.91
N PHE A 182 29.37 -48.47 23.93
CA PHE A 182 29.06 -49.90 24.05
C PHE A 182 28.17 -50.16 25.29
N ARG A 183 26.93 -50.58 25.05
CA ARG A 183 26.12 -51.32 26.04
C ARG A 183 26.81 -52.65 26.29
N ASN A 184 27.14 -52.96 27.55
CA ASN A 184 26.71 -54.25 28.08
C ASN A 184 26.51 -54.23 29.59
N THR A 185 25.48 -54.97 29.97
CA THR A 185 24.95 -55.29 31.29
C THR A 185 26.01 -55.55 32.38
N GLY A 186 25.84 -54.89 33.54
CA GLY A 186 25.98 -55.55 34.84
C GLY A 186 27.35 -55.58 35.53
N ARG A 187 27.37 -54.95 36.70
CA ARG A 187 28.17 -55.24 37.92
C ARG A 187 29.61 -54.70 38.03
N ASN A 188 29.75 -53.78 38.99
CA ASN A 188 30.90 -53.47 39.85
C ASN A 188 32.16 -54.37 39.74
N ARG A 189 33.32 -53.77 39.45
CA ARG A 189 34.51 -53.76 40.34
C ARG A 189 35.63 -52.85 39.81
N VAL A 190 36.43 -52.39 40.75
CA VAL A 190 37.38 -51.27 40.68
C VAL A 190 38.83 -51.76 40.46
N LEU A 191 39.68 -50.88 39.90
CA LEU A 191 41.16 -50.75 39.99
C LEU A 191 42.03 -51.43 38.89
N PRO A 192 43.31 -51.01 38.67
CA PRO A 192 43.68 -49.97 37.70
C PRO A 192 44.96 -50.34 36.86
N SER A 193 45.45 -49.36 36.09
CA SER A 193 46.86 -49.16 35.67
C SER A 193 47.41 -49.89 34.43
N GLY A 194 48.14 -49.12 33.61
CA GLY A 194 49.45 -49.55 33.11
C GLY A 194 49.61 -49.78 31.60
N HIS A 195 50.05 -48.72 30.90
CA HIS A 195 51.08 -48.72 29.84
C HIS A 195 50.82 -49.36 28.45
N THR A 196 50.76 -48.46 27.47
CA THR A 196 51.45 -48.42 26.16
C THR A 196 51.88 -49.73 25.48
N TYR A 197 51.40 -49.91 24.24
CA TYR A 197 52.21 -50.41 23.13
C TYR A 197 51.81 -49.71 21.82
N GLU A 198 52.72 -48.90 21.28
CA GLU A 198 52.82 -48.63 19.85
C GLU A 198 53.44 -49.86 19.17
N ASN A 199 52.83 -50.40 18.11
CA ASN A 199 53.23 -50.13 16.72
C ASN A 199 52.69 -51.15 15.69
N HIS A 200 52.25 -50.57 14.57
CA HIS A 200 52.24 -51.07 13.18
C HIS A 200 51.41 -52.31 12.78
N MET A 201 50.38 -52.05 11.96
CA MET A 201 50.28 -52.63 10.61
C MET A 201 49.59 -51.65 9.66
N GLU A 202 50.31 -51.31 8.58
CA GLU A 202 49.80 -50.64 7.38
C GLU A 202 48.85 -51.59 6.61
N TYR A 203 47.74 -51.08 6.07
CA TYR A 203 47.55 -50.88 4.61
C TYR A 203 46.14 -50.36 4.27
N LEU A 204 46.12 -49.50 3.23
CA LEU A 204 45.03 -48.98 2.38
C LEU A 204 44.41 -47.59 2.72
N PRO A 205 44.95 -46.51 2.11
CA PRO A 205 44.37 -45.18 2.08
C PRO A 205 43.55 -44.98 0.80
N ILE A 206 42.23 -44.80 0.89
CA ILE A 206 41.40 -44.13 -0.16
C ILE A 206 40.07 -43.58 0.42
N CYS A 207 39.57 -44.07 1.56
CA CYS A 207 38.26 -43.59 2.08
C CYS A 207 38.29 -42.43 3.08
N ASN A 208 39.46 -42.02 3.59
CA ASN A 208 39.56 -40.95 4.60
C ASN A 208 39.64 -39.53 4.03
N GLY A 209 39.83 -39.37 2.72
CA GLY A 209 39.84 -38.05 2.08
C GLY A 209 38.43 -37.50 1.83
N ILE A 210 37.51 -38.34 1.37
CA ILE A 210 36.17 -37.87 0.95
C ILE A 210 35.25 -37.67 2.17
N GLY A 211 35.35 -38.52 3.19
CA GLY A 211 34.53 -38.41 4.40
C GLY A 211 34.84 -37.19 5.27
N ARG A 212 36.10 -36.76 5.34
CA ARG A 212 36.52 -35.56 6.10
C ARG A 212 36.10 -34.27 5.37
N TYR A 213 36.37 -34.16 4.07
CA TYR A 213 35.89 -33.03 3.27
C TYR A 213 34.35 -32.90 3.31
N SER A 214 33.62 -34.02 3.28
CA SER A 214 32.15 -33.97 3.36
C SER A 214 31.64 -33.55 4.74
N TYR A 215 32.29 -33.99 5.83
CA TYR A 215 31.91 -33.62 7.19
C TYR A 215 32.31 -32.18 7.52
N ASP A 216 33.48 -31.75 7.08
CA ASP A 216 33.97 -30.38 7.29
C ASP A 216 33.12 -29.38 6.49
N ILE A 217 32.70 -29.70 5.26
CA ILE A 217 31.76 -28.88 4.47
C ILE A 217 30.35 -28.84 5.08
N ILE A 218 29.86 -29.94 5.68
CA ILE A 218 28.55 -29.97 6.36
C ILE A 218 28.58 -29.18 7.67
N ILE A 219 29.71 -29.18 8.38
CA ILE A 219 29.91 -28.39 9.60
C ILE A 219 30.07 -26.90 9.24
N GLU A 220 30.87 -26.54 8.23
CA GLU A 220 31.00 -25.16 7.74
C GLU A 220 29.65 -24.61 7.25
N LYS A 221 28.87 -25.38 6.47
CA LYS A 221 27.52 -24.97 6.05
C LYS A 221 26.54 -24.81 7.23
N LYS A 222 26.66 -25.63 8.28
CA LYS A 222 25.83 -25.49 9.49
C LYS A 222 26.27 -24.32 10.36
N GLU A 223 27.56 -24.08 10.50
CA GLU A 223 28.11 -22.93 11.24
C GLU A 223 27.78 -21.62 10.52
N PHE A 224 27.87 -21.57 9.18
CA PHE A 224 27.50 -20.39 8.38
C PHE A 224 25.98 -20.14 8.34
N ALA A 225 25.15 -21.18 8.24
CA ALA A 225 23.70 -21.03 8.36
C ALA A 225 23.28 -20.56 9.78
N MET A 226 23.94 -21.05 10.84
CA MET A 226 23.75 -20.54 12.20
C MET A 226 24.29 -19.11 12.39
N LEU A 227 25.35 -18.72 11.67
CA LEU A 227 25.85 -17.35 11.66
C LEU A 227 24.86 -16.41 10.98
N ASN A 228 24.31 -16.74 9.80
CA ASN A 228 23.34 -15.88 9.11
C ASN A 228 21.99 -15.75 9.85
N SER A 229 21.48 -16.83 10.47
CA SER A 229 20.25 -16.74 11.30
C SER A 229 20.42 -15.77 12.46
N ASN A 230 21.62 -15.65 13.05
CA ASN A 230 21.88 -14.72 14.14
C ASN A 230 21.85 -13.22 13.73
N TYR A 231 21.80 -12.92 12.43
CA TYR A 231 21.70 -11.54 11.93
C TYR A 231 20.29 -11.18 11.48
N ILE A 232 19.65 -12.03 10.66
CA ILE A 232 18.35 -11.72 10.06
C ILE A 232 17.15 -12.25 10.86
N GLU A 233 17.38 -13.03 11.93
CA GLU A 233 16.36 -13.51 12.88
C GLU A 233 16.78 -13.18 14.33
N ASN A 234 17.27 -11.96 14.54
CA ASN A 234 17.74 -11.47 15.83
C ASN A 234 17.52 -9.96 15.96
N GLN A 235 16.47 -9.60 16.70
CA GLN A 235 16.04 -8.24 16.97
C GLN A 235 17.08 -7.39 17.73
N HIS A 236 18.09 -8.01 18.35
CA HIS A 236 19.21 -7.30 18.99
C HIS A 236 20.36 -6.98 18.01
N MET A 237 20.43 -7.67 16.87
CA MET A 237 21.42 -7.40 15.82
C MET A 237 20.89 -6.35 14.84
N LEU A 238 20.97 -5.08 15.22
CA LEU A 238 20.41 -3.95 14.45
C LEU A 238 21.31 -3.50 13.29
N GLY A 239 22.61 -3.76 13.42
CA GLY A 239 23.66 -3.46 12.46
C GLY A 239 25.04 -3.87 12.99
N GLU A 240 26.01 -4.05 12.10
CA GLU A 240 27.41 -4.34 12.44
C GLU A 240 28.31 -3.45 11.60
N ASN A 241 29.31 -2.81 12.22
CA ASN A 241 30.20 -1.81 11.62
C ASN A 241 29.49 -0.59 10.98
N ARG A 242 28.17 -0.49 11.14
CA ARG A 242 27.39 0.69 10.78
C ARG A 242 27.79 1.84 11.71
N LEU A 243 28.17 2.96 11.11
CA LEU A 243 28.50 4.17 11.84
C LEU A 243 27.27 4.73 12.58
N PRO A 244 27.46 5.47 13.69
CA PRO A 244 26.37 6.16 14.36
C PRO A 244 25.61 7.09 13.41
N GLN A 245 24.29 7.16 13.56
CA GLN A 245 23.47 8.04 12.73
C GLN A 245 23.75 9.52 13.04
N ARG A 246 23.81 10.30 11.96
CA ARG A 246 24.02 11.75 11.95
C ARG A 246 23.18 12.38 10.83
N SER A 247 23.21 13.71 10.75
CA SER A 247 22.61 14.43 9.63
C SER A 247 23.24 13.95 8.30
N PRO A 248 22.49 13.84 7.19
CA PRO A 248 23.02 13.34 5.93
C PRO A 248 23.91 14.38 5.22
N LEU A 249 25.09 14.67 5.78
CA LEU A 249 25.99 15.73 5.32
C LEU A 249 26.43 15.54 3.86
N ILE A 250 26.51 16.66 3.13
CA ILE A 250 27.06 16.76 1.77
C ILE A 250 28.26 17.71 1.83
N PRO A 251 29.47 17.21 2.19
CA PRO A 251 30.66 18.04 2.20
C PRO A 251 30.95 18.54 0.78
N ALA A 252 31.50 19.74 0.64
CA ALA A 252 31.88 20.31 -0.66
C ALA A 252 33.07 21.27 -0.55
N GLY A 253 33.74 21.53 -1.66
CA GLY A 253 34.75 22.61 -1.79
C GLY A 253 34.13 23.99 -2.09
N VAL A 254 32.83 24.07 -2.37
CA VAL A 254 32.11 25.29 -2.73
C VAL A 254 30.79 25.41 -1.97
N ARG A 255 30.32 26.65 -1.79
CA ARG A 255 29.01 26.99 -1.20
C ARG A 255 27.87 26.62 -2.15
N GLY A 256 26.70 26.30 -1.61
CA GLY A 256 25.46 26.11 -2.38
C GLY A 256 25.16 24.67 -2.76
N ILE A 257 25.96 23.71 -2.29
CA ILE A 257 25.72 22.29 -2.49
C ILE A 257 24.85 21.74 -1.35
N MET A 258 23.72 21.14 -1.72
CA MET A 258 22.66 20.59 -0.86
C MET A 258 22.15 19.26 -1.45
N HIS A 259 21.07 18.67 -0.92
CA HIS A 259 20.56 17.39 -1.43
C HIS A 259 19.96 17.47 -2.83
N LYS A 260 19.43 18.61 -3.27
CA LYS A 260 18.94 18.73 -4.66
C LYS A 260 20.01 18.73 -5.74
N ASN A 261 21.25 19.05 -5.38
CA ASN A 261 22.38 19.16 -6.31
C ASN A 261 23.66 18.50 -5.76
N PHE A 262 23.51 17.47 -4.93
CA PHE A 262 24.63 16.84 -4.24
C PHE A 262 25.69 16.24 -5.19
N THR A 263 25.28 15.90 -6.42
CA THR A 263 26.14 15.38 -7.48
C THR A 263 27.12 16.41 -8.02
N GLU A 264 26.92 17.70 -7.74
CA GLU A 264 27.86 18.78 -8.03
C GLU A 264 28.99 18.87 -6.99
N SER A 265 28.89 18.16 -5.87
CA SER A 265 29.96 18.10 -4.87
C SER A 265 31.20 17.41 -5.45
N ASP A 266 32.36 18.04 -5.25
CA ASP A 266 33.66 17.42 -5.52
C ASP A 266 34.04 16.35 -4.49
N ARG A 267 33.20 16.10 -3.48
CA ARG A 267 33.41 15.17 -2.37
C ARG A 267 32.34 14.07 -2.29
N ILE A 268 31.42 14.00 -3.27
CA ILE A 268 30.48 12.89 -3.41
C ILE A 268 30.77 12.15 -4.72
N GLN A 269 30.74 10.82 -4.65
CA GLN A 269 30.72 9.98 -5.84
C GLN A 269 29.47 9.11 -5.80
N LEU A 270 28.53 9.40 -6.68
CA LEU A 270 27.32 8.59 -6.86
C LEU A 270 27.69 7.23 -7.46
N LEU A 271 27.18 6.16 -6.86
CA LEU A 271 27.37 4.77 -7.30
C LEU A 271 26.11 4.17 -7.92
N ASN A 272 25.07 4.98 -8.17
CA ASN A 272 23.91 4.57 -8.95
C ASN A 272 24.30 4.20 -10.39
N GLY A 273 23.48 3.35 -11.00
CA GLY A 273 23.67 2.89 -12.36
C GLY A 273 23.36 1.41 -12.51
N ASP A 274 23.92 0.80 -13.54
CA ASP A 274 23.67 -0.59 -13.89
C ASP A 274 24.61 -1.54 -13.12
N TRP A 275 24.04 -2.28 -12.17
CA TRP A 275 24.78 -3.23 -11.33
C TRP A 275 24.55 -4.65 -11.84
N LYS A 276 25.58 -5.51 -11.73
CA LYS A 276 25.40 -6.94 -11.94
C LYS A 276 24.49 -7.49 -10.85
N PHE A 277 23.47 -8.25 -11.25
CA PHE A 277 22.44 -8.72 -10.35
C PHE A 277 22.13 -10.20 -10.56
N ARG A 278 21.88 -10.89 -9.45
CA ARG A 278 21.37 -12.26 -9.46
C ARG A 278 20.33 -12.43 -8.36
N TYR A 279 19.14 -12.85 -8.77
CA TYR A 279 18.08 -13.26 -7.85
C TYR A 279 18.24 -14.74 -7.51
N LEU A 280 18.21 -15.06 -6.21
CA LEU A 280 18.22 -16.42 -5.72
C LEU A 280 16.91 -16.68 -4.95
N PRO A 281 16.13 -17.72 -5.32
CA PRO A 281 14.89 -18.04 -4.60
C PRO A 281 15.15 -18.60 -3.19
N GLU A 282 16.35 -19.12 -2.94
CA GLU A 282 16.81 -19.62 -1.65
C GLU A 282 18.23 -19.10 -1.41
N ASP A 283 18.58 -18.83 -0.15
CA ASP A 283 19.92 -18.40 0.20
C ASP A 283 20.95 -19.52 -0.04
N THR A 284 21.94 -19.25 -0.89
CA THR A 284 23.04 -20.19 -1.18
C THR A 284 24.38 -19.54 -0.90
N ASP A 285 25.30 -20.34 -0.36
CA ASP A 285 26.67 -19.90 -0.06
C ASP A 285 27.50 -19.88 -1.36
N GLU A 286 27.46 -18.74 -2.04
CA GLU A 286 28.33 -18.42 -3.16
C GLU A 286 29.37 -17.40 -2.69
N ALA A 287 30.65 -17.60 -3.03
CA ALA A 287 31.72 -16.63 -2.78
C ALA A 287 31.64 -15.41 -3.75
N PHE A 288 30.42 -14.91 -3.98
CA PHE A 288 30.10 -13.84 -4.94
C PHE A 288 30.72 -12.49 -4.55
N HIS A 289 31.19 -12.31 -3.32
CA HIS A 289 31.91 -11.10 -2.92
C HIS A 289 33.38 -11.10 -3.39
N ALA A 290 33.94 -12.24 -3.79
CA ALA A 290 35.34 -12.33 -4.19
C ALA A 290 35.62 -11.58 -5.51
N PRO A 291 36.73 -10.81 -5.63
CA PRO A 291 37.07 -10.08 -6.85
C PRO A 291 37.22 -10.94 -8.11
N VAL A 292 37.67 -12.19 -7.92
CA VAL A 292 37.91 -13.18 -8.97
C VAL A 292 36.67 -14.00 -9.36
N PHE A 293 35.55 -13.82 -8.67
CA PHE A 293 34.30 -14.49 -9.01
C PHE A 293 33.79 -14.00 -10.37
N ALA A 294 33.43 -14.95 -11.25
CA ALA A 294 32.94 -14.65 -12.59
C ALA A 294 31.43 -14.35 -12.55
N ASP A 295 31.05 -13.15 -12.98
CA ASP A 295 29.68 -12.63 -13.02
C ASP A 295 29.20 -12.36 -14.47
N ASP A 296 29.91 -12.86 -15.49
CA ASP A 296 29.60 -12.63 -16.90
C ASP A 296 28.19 -13.09 -17.29
N GLY A 297 27.69 -14.14 -16.63
CA GLY A 297 26.34 -14.69 -16.84
C GLY A 297 25.26 -14.03 -15.97
N TRP A 298 25.59 -13.01 -15.17
CA TRP A 298 24.62 -12.30 -14.35
C TRP A 298 23.89 -11.25 -15.18
N ASP A 299 22.62 -11.07 -14.81
CA ASP A 299 21.79 -10.00 -15.34
C ASP A 299 22.31 -8.64 -14.87
N THR A 300 21.65 -7.58 -15.33
CA THR A 300 21.97 -6.21 -14.94
C THR A 300 20.70 -5.54 -14.45
N LEU A 301 20.79 -4.92 -13.29
CA LEU A 301 19.66 -4.26 -12.62
C LEU A 301 20.08 -2.80 -12.33
N PRO A 302 19.24 -1.80 -12.68
CA PRO A 302 19.52 -0.44 -12.31
C PRO A 302 19.42 -0.29 -10.78
N VAL A 303 20.35 0.46 -10.19
CA VAL A 303 20.34 0.88 -8.79
C VAL A 303 20.23 2.40 -8.77
N PRO A 304 19.23 2.98 -8.08
CA PRO A 304 18.20 2.30 -7.28
C PRO A 304 17.10 1.61 -8.09
N SER A 305 16.61 0.48 -7.61
CA SER A 305 15.35 -0.14 -8.07
C SER A 305 14.81 -1.20 -7.09
N MET A 306 13.55 -1.57 -7.30
CA MET A 306 12.90 -2.72 -6.68
C MET A 306 12.89 -3.88 -7.67
N TRP A 307 13.42 -5.05 -7.30
CA TRP A 307 13.64 -6.15 -8.26
C TRP A 307 12.32 -6.74 -8.79
N GLN A 308 11.22 -6.66 -8.02
CA GLN A 308 9.88 -7.07 -8.46
C GLN A 308 9.38 -6.24 -9.65
N TYR A 309 9.71 -4.93 -9.67
CA TYR A 309 9.39 -4.01 -10.78
C TYR A 309 10.36 -4.16 -11.97
N ARG A 310 11.27 -5.14 -11.91
CA ARG A 310 12.23 -5.49 -12.95
C ARG A 310 12.11 -6.95 -13.38
N GLY A 311 11.09 -7.66 -12.90
CA GLY A 311 10.74 -9.02 -13.34
C GLY A 311 11.24 -10.16 -12.45
N TYR A 312 11.82 -9.87 -11.29
CA TYR A 312 12.30 -10.89 -10.35
C TYR A 312 11.37 -11.05 -9.15
N GLY A 313 11.04 -12.29 -8.76
CA GLY A 313 10.07 -12.54 -7.70
C GLY A 313 8.68 -11.98 -8.04
N THR A 314 7.88 -11.73 -7.01
CA THR A 314 6.53 -11.15 -7.12
C THR A 314 6.29 -10.18 -5.98
N CYS A 315 5.52 -9.11 -6.22
CA CYS A 315 4.98 -8.28 -5.15
C CYS A 315 3.97 -9.08 -4.31
N LEU A 316 3.72 -8.61 -3.09
CA LEU A 316 2.65 -9.10 -2.21
C LEU A 316 1.86 -7.90 -1.68
N TYR A 317 0.57 -8.10 -1.37
CA TYR A 317 -0.28 -7.08 -0.74
C TYR A 317 -1.14 -7.67 0.38
N PRO A 318 -0.57 -7.91 1.57
CA PRO A 318 -1.31 -8.53 2.67
C PRO A 318 -2.07 -7.53 3.57
N ASN A 319 -1.82 -6.22 3.41
CA ASN A 319 -2.25 -5.15 4.32
C ASN A 319 -1.84 -5.44 5.77
N VAL A 320 -2.73 -6.05 6.57
CA VAL A 320 -2.48 -6.32 7.99
C VAL A 320 -1.59 -7.55 8.20
N ALA A 321 -1.77 -8.61 7.42
CA ALA A 321 -1.09 -9.87 7.69
C ALA A 321 0.41 -9.79 7.40
N PHE A 322 1.24 -10.46 8.19
CA PHE A 322 2.64 -10.62 7.82
C PHE A 322 2.75 -11.52 6.57
N PRO A 323 3.72 -11.27 5.66
CA PRO A 323 3.90 -12.05 4.44
C PRO A 323 4.48 -13.46 4.70
N PHE A 324 4.74 -13.80 5.96
CA PHE A 324 5.25 -15.08 6.46
C PHE A 324 4.58 -15.42 7.81
N PRO A 325 4.68 -16.67 8.31
CA PRO A 325 4.09 -17.06 9.60
C PRO A 325 4.56 -16.17 10.76
N TYR A 326 3.64 -15.78 11.64
CA TYR A 326 3.97 -14.99 12.82
C TYR A 326 4.65 -15.85 13.91
N ASP A 327 5.96 -15.72 14.04
CA ASP A 327 6.80 -16.33 15.08
C ASP A 327 8.03 -15.45 15.39
N PRO A 328 7.86 -14.22 15.92
CA PRO A 328 8.99 -13.29 16.09
C PRO A 328 10.08 -13.86 17.03
N PRO A 329 11.37 -13.72 16.70
CA PRO A 329 11.95 -12.97 15.58
C PRO A 329 12.14 -13.79 14.29
N HIS A 330 11.64 -15.01 14.25
CA HIS A 330 11.86 -15.95 13.15
C HIS A 330 11.09 -15.57 11.88
N ILE A 331 11.66 -15.89 10.72
CA ILE A 331 11.05 -15.68 9.40
C ILE A 331 10.95 -17.00 8.64
N ASP A 332 10.30 -16.99 7.48
CA ASP A 332 10.31 -18.17 6.60
C ASP A 332 11.73 -18.47 6.11
N ARG A 333 12.11 -19.75 6.10
CA ARG A 333 13.42 -20.19 5.58
C ARG A 333 13.49 -20.12 4.06
N ASP A 334 12.35 -20.20 3.39
CA ASP A 334 12.25 -19.94 1.95
C ASP A 334 12.26 -18.42 1.71
N ASN A 335 13.40 -17.80 2.02
CA ASN A 335 13.62 -16.35 1.95
C ASN A 335 14.51 -16.00 0.74
N PRO A 336 13.94 -15.41 -0.33
CA PRO A 336 14.73 -15.03 -1.49
C PRO A 336 15.77 -13.97 -1.17
N VAL A 337 16.88 -13.98 -1.91
CA VAL A 337 17.96 -13.00 -1.76
C VAL A 337 18.35 -12.41 -3.10
N GLY A 338 18.67 -11.11 -3.10
CA GLY A 338 19.26 -10.40 -4.22
C GLY A 338 20.77 -10.21 -4.03
N LEU A 339 21.57 -10.73 -4.95
CA LEU A 339 23.02 -10.51 -4.97
C LEU A 339 23.36 -9.43 -5.98
N TYR A 340 24.14 -8.46 -5.55
CA TYR A 340 24.55 -7.29 -6.33
C TYR A 340 26.07 -7.22 -6.40
N ARG A 341 26.60 -6.87 -7.57
CA ARG A 341 28.04 -6.60 -7.80
C ARG A 341 28.21 -5.36 -8.68
N TYR A 342 29.12 -4.48 -8.29
CA TYR A 342 29.39 -3.25 -9.02
C TYR A 342 30.87 -2.89 -9.00
N ARG A 343 31.44 -2.76 -10.20
CA ARG A 343 32.82 -2.29 -10.37
C ARG A 343 32.79 -0.79 -10.62
N PHE A 344 33.58 -0.05 -9.86
CA PHE A 344 33.71 1.39 -9.98
C PHE A 344 35.15 1.82 -9.82
N THR A 345 35.51 2.97 -10.37
CA THR A 345 36.83 3.56 -10.15
C THR A 345 36.76 4.60 -9.06
N ALA A 346 37.71 4.58 -8.13
CA ALA A 346 37.84 5.58 -7.09
C ALA A 346 39.31 5.97 -6.90
N LYS A 347 39.51 7.11 -6.24
CA LYS A 347 40.83 7.58 -5.80
C LYS A 347 40.75 7.89 -4.31
N LYS A 348 41.69 7.38 -3.52
CA LYS A 348 41.79 7.67 -2.09
C LYS A 348 42.08 9.15 -1.90
N ARG A 349 41.55 9.69 -0.80
CA ARG A 349 41.87 11.03 -0.28
C ARG A 349 42.57 10.88 1.07
N THR A 350 43.13 11.98 1.58
CA THR A 350 43.84 11.99 2.87
C THR A 350 42.88 11.83 4.06
N GLY A 351 41.63 12.27 3.93
CA GLY A 351 40.59 12.09 4.95
C GLY A 351 39.87 10.74 4.86
N TYR A 352 38.68 10.68 5.46
CA TYR A 352 37.88 9.46 5.54
C TYR A 352 37.01 9.28 4.29
N VAL A 353 36.67 8.02 4.01
CA VAL A 353 35.71 7.65 2.96
C VAL A 353 34.60 6.82 3.56
N TYR A 354 33.38 7.32 3.48
CA TYR A 354 32.19 6.62 3.93
C TYR A 354 31.41 6.07 2.73
N LEU A 355 31.07 4.77 2.78
CA LEU A 355 30.10 4.17 1.89
C LEU A 355 28.70 4.38 2.49
N ARG A 356 27.86 5.13 1.80
CA ARG A 356 26.51 5.50 2.25
C ARG A 356 25.44 4.82 1.39
N PHE A 357 24.52 4.12 2.06
CA PHE A 357 23.28 3.61 1.48
C PHE A 357 22.11 4.43 2.02
N MET A 358 21.29 4.99 1.14
CA MET A 358 20.13 5.82 1.53
C MET A 358 18.87 4.99 1.82
N GLY A 359 18.82 3.72 1.43
CA GLY A 359 17.68 2.83 1.67
C GLY A 359 17.80 1.49 0.93
N ILE A 360 17.71 0.41 1.69
CA ILE A 360 17.72 -0.99 1.19
C ILE A 360 16.68 -1.78 1.97
N GLN A 361 15.83 -2.54 1.28
CA GLN A 361 14.81 -3.36 1.92
C GLN A 361 15.11 -4.88 1.83
N SER A 362 15.13 -5.65 2.93
CA SER A 362 14.91 -5.27 4.35
C SER A 362 16.15 -5.30 5.25
N ALA A 363 17.13 -6.14 4.90
CA ALA A 363 18.39 -6.30 5.62
C ALA A 363 19.48 -6.73 4.65
N TYR A 364 20.74 -6.35 4.90
CA TYR A 364 21.80 -6.60 3.93
C TYR A 364 23.20 -6.66 4.53
N PHE A 365 24.06 -7.41 3.84
CA PHE A 365 25.51 -7.47 4.07
C PHE A 365 26.26 -6.80 2.92
N VAL A 366 27.41 -6.20 3.24
CA VAL A 366 28.23 -5.45 2.29
C VAL A 366 29.68 -5.93 2.32
N TRP A 367 30.30 -6.03 1.15
CA TRP A 367 31.72 -6.27 0.97
C TRP A 367 32.33 -5.29 -0.02
N LEU A 368 33.56 -4.86 0.24
CA LEU A 368 34.37 -4.05 -0.66
C LEU A 368 35.67 -4.79 -0.96
N ASN A 369 35.97 -5.02 -2.24
CA ASN A 369 37.16 -5.76 -2.69
C ASN A 369 37.29 -7.15 -2.05
N GLY A 370 36.16 -7.80 -1.77
CA GLY A 370 36.06 -9.10 -1.10
C GLY A 370 36.22 -9.07 0.43
N GLN A 371 36.51 -7.91 1.02
CA GLN A 371 36.57 -7.72 2.47
C GLN A 371 35.19 -7.37 3.01
N TYR A 372 34.82 -7.95 4.16
CA TYR A 372 33.55 -7.67 4.81
C TYR A 372 33.53 -6.25 5.37
N VAL A 373 32.52 -5.47 4.98
CA VAL A 373 32.32 -4.08 5.42
C VAL A 373 31.40 -4.06 6.63
N GLY A 374 30.22 -4.67 6.53
CA GLY A 374 29.24 -4.65 7.62
C GLY A 374 27.85 -5.13 7.23
N PHE A 375 26.91 -4.92 8.16
CA PHE A 375 25.51 -5.32 8.09
C PHE A 375 24.58 -4.20 8.58
N SER A 376 23.36 -4.09 8.03
CA SER A 376 22.35 -3.13 8.52
C SER A 376 20.91 -3.57 8.27
N LYS A 377 20.02 -3.10 9.15
CA LYS A 377 18.55 -3.09 9.06
C LYS A 377 17.97 -1.67 9.09
N GLY A 378 16.66 -1.55 8.86
CA GLY A 378 15.91 -0.29 8.88
C GLY A 378 15.81 0.29 7.49
N SER A 379 14.82 -0.18 6.73
CA SER A 379 14.81 -0.08 5.28
C SER A 379 14.82 1.35 4.74
N ARG A 380 14.22 2.30 5.48
CA ARG A 380 14.03 3.69 5.05
C ARG A 380 15.01 4.66 5.72
N LEU A 381 16.00 4.14 6.43
CA LEU A 381 16.99 4.91 7.17
C LEU A 381 18.37 4.77 6.52
N MET A 382 19.11 5.88 6.46
CA MET A 382 20.48 5.89 5.96
C MET A 382 21.38 4.96 6.80
N ALA A 383 22.33 4.29 6.14
CA ALA A 383 23.42 3.58 6.80
C ALA A 383 24.76 3.96 6.15
N GLU A 384 25.76 4.22 7.00
CA GLU A 384 27.12 4.55 6.57
C GLU A 384 28.12 3.56 7.14
N PHE A 385 29.16 3.25 6.36
CA PHE A 385 30.28 2.40 6.76
C PHE A 385 31.60 3.09 6.42
N ASP A 386 32.56 3.06 7.34
CA ASP A 386 33.92 3.53 7.06
C ASP A 386 34.65 2.49 6.18
N VAL A 387 35.01 2.91 4.97
CA VAL A 387 35.72 2.08 3.99
C VAL A 387 37.09 2.65 3.64
N THR A 388 37.60 3.58 4.44
CA THR A 388 38.86 4.32 4.19
C THR A 388 40.02 3.37 3.91
N ASP A 389 40.19 2.33 4.72
CA ASP A 389 41.29 1.37 4.58
C ASP A 389 41.04 0.29 3.52
N MET A 390 39.77 0.02 3.20
CA MET A 390 39.36 -1.04 2.25
C MET A 390 39.33 -0.55 0.80
N LEU A 391 39.18 0.76 0.58
CA LEU A 391 39.22 1.38 -0.74
C LEU A 391 40.64 1.36 -1.31
N THR A 392 40.77 1.15 -2.61
CA THR A 392 42.03 1.18 -3.35
C THR A 392 41.99 2.23 -4.47
N ASP A 393 43.14 2.74 -4.88
CA ASP A 393 43.22 3.61 -6.07
C ASP A 393 42.97 2.79 -7.35
N GLY A 394 42.06 3.26 -8.20
CA GLY A 394 41.68 2.56 -9.42
C GLY A 394 40.38 1.78 -9.25
N GLU A 395 40.31 0.59 -9.84
CA GLU A 395 39.10 -0.25 -9.84
C GLU A 395 38.86 -0.88 -8.47
N ASN A 396 37.63 -0.78 -7.99
CA ASN A 396 37.12 -1.42 -6.78
C ASN A 396 35.85 -2.22 -7.12
N LEU A 397 35.58 -3.25 -6.34
CA LEU A 397 34.38 -4.07 -6.44
C LEU A 397 33.55 -3.95 -5.17
N LEU A 398 32.33 -3.42 -5.29
CA LEU A 398 31.30 -3.48 -4.27
C LEU A 398 30.43 -4.72 -4.50
N ALA A 399 30.15 -5.46 -3.43
CA ALA A 399 29.23 -6.60 -3.45
C ALA A 399 28.24 -6.47 -2.29
N VAL A 400 26.95 -6.67 -2.56
CA VAL A 400 25.86 -6.52 -1.58
C VAL A 400 24.93 -7.72 -1.67
N LYS A 401 24.57 -8.28 -0.53
CA LYS A 401 23.55 -9.33 -0.41
C LYS A 401 22.36 -8.77 0.34
N VAL A 402 21.19 -8.76 -0.30
CA VAL A 402 19.96 -8.19 0.24
C VAL A 402 18.96 -9.32 0.49
N TYR A 403 18.41 -9.39 1.70
CA TYR A 403 17.35 -10.33 2.07
C TYR A 403 15.96 -9.74 1.84
N THR A 404 15.02 -10.59 1.40
CA THR A 404 13.61 -10.19 1.24
C THR A 404 12.97 -9.93 2.59
N TRP A 405 13.17 -10.85 3.53
CA TRP A 405 12.63 -10.78 4.89
C TRP A 405 13.74 -10.85 5.94
N SER A 406 13.48 -10.25 7.10
CA SER A 406 14.29 -10.31 8.33
C SER A 406 13.39 -10.05 9.55
N ASP A 407 13.89 -10.18 10.76
CA ASP A 407 13.15 -9.77 11.97
C ASP A 407 12.69 -8.30 11.91
N ALA A 408 13.44 -7.42 11.23
CA ALA A 408 13.03 -6.03 10.98
C ALA A 408 11.71 -5.91 10.21
N SER A 409 11.33 -6.92 9.41
CA SER A 409 10.07 -6.95 8.66
C SER A 409 8.84 -7.04 9.56
N TYR A 410 8.99 -7.46 10.82
CA TYR A 410 7.91 -7.39 11.82
C TYR A 410 7.53 -5.94 12.20
N LEU A 411 8.43 -4.98 11.95
CA LEU A 411 8.23 -3.55 12.17
C LEU A 411 8.08 -2.75 10.85
N GLU A 412 7.98 -3.43 9.71
CA GLU A 412 7.81 -2.84 8.38
C GLU A 412 6.59 -3.46 7.68
N ASN A 413 5.47 -3.49 8.41
CA ASN A 413 4.20 -4.06 7.96
C ASN A 413 3.18 -2.98 7.60
N GLN A 414 3.63 -1.98 6.84
CA GLN A 414 2.76 -0.92 6.31
C GLN A 414 1.78 -1.44 5.26
N ASP A 415 0.59 -0.82 5.18
CA ASP A 415 -0.43 -1.08 4.16
C ASP A 415 0.01 -0.62 2.75
N MET A 416 0.88 -1.40 2.10
CA MET A 416 1.47 -1.07 0.80
C MET A 416 1.84 -2.33 -0.01
N LEU A 417 2.12 -2.16 -1.31
CA LEU A 417 2.73 -3.22 -2.12
C LEU A 417 4.14 -3.54 -1.62
N LEU A 418 4.34 -4.77 -1.13
CA LEU A 418 5.63 -5.23 -0.64
C LEU A 418 6.53 -5.60 -1.83
N ALA A 419 7.71 -4.99 -1.86
CA ALA A 419 8.78 -5.25 -2.81
C ALA A 419 10.13 -4.94 -2.15
N ASN A 420 11.24 -5.28 -2.80
CA ASN A 420 12.57 -5.26 -2.19
C ASN A 420 13.65 -4.84 -3.19
N GLY A 421 14.76 -4.36 -2.65
CA GLY A 421 15.92 -3.96 -3.44
C GLY A 421 16.72 -2.84 -2.78
N ILE A 422 17.75 -2.40 -3.49
CA ILE A 422 18.46 -1.16 -3.18
C ILE A 422 17.66 -0.05 -3.84
N PHE A 423 16.74 0.57 -3.09
CA PHE A 423 15.67 1.41 -3.66
C PHE A 423 15.90 2.91 -3.48
N ARG A 424 16.98 3.32 -2.80
CA ARG A 424 17.49 4.69 -2.75
C ARG A 424 18.99 4.71 -3.06
N ASP A 425 19.53 5.91 -3.23
CA ASP A 425 20.90 6.14 -3.70
C ASP A 425 22.00 5.43 -2.90
N VAL A 426 23.08 5.09 -3.61
CA VAL A 426 24.34 4.58 -3.04
C VAL A 426 25.47 5.53 -3.42
N MET A 427 26.32 5.93 -2.49
CA MET A 427 27.40 6.88 -2.77
C MET A 427 28.63 6.70 -1.87
N LEU A 428 29.78 7.17 -2.35
CA LEU A 428 30.93 7.46 -1.50
C LEU A 428 30.92 8.92 -1.07
N VAL A 429 31.20 9.16 0.20
CA VAL A 429 31.33 10.49 0.81
C VAL A 429 32.77 10.66 1.26
N TYR A 430 33.46 11.66 0.71
CA TYR A 430 34.86 11.96 1.00
C TYR A 430 34.98 13.16 1.95
N THR A 431 35.58 12.96 3.11
CA THR A 431 35.84 14.04 4.05
C THR A 431 37.31 14.48 4.01
N ASP A 432 37.62 15.58 4.69
CA ASP A 432 39.00 15.88 5.08
C ASP A 432 39.37 15.20 6.42
N GLU A 433 40.63 15.30 6.85
CA GLU A 433 41.07 14.78 8.15
C GLU A 433 40.40 15.50 9.33
N THR A 434 40.14 16.80 9.13
CA THR A 434 39.30 17.63 9.99
C THR A 434 37.99 17.91 9.24
N SER A 435 36.87 17.41 9.75
CA SER A 435 35.58 17.46 9.03
C SER A 435 34.42 17.60 10.01
N LEU A 436 33.30 18.14 9.54
CA LEU A 436 32.06 18.18 10.32
C LEU A 436 31.48 16.76 10.43
N TRP A 437 31.29 16.27 11.66
CA TRP A 437 30.65 14.98 11.91
C TRP A 437 29.13 15.11 11.91
N ASP A 438 28.59 15.99 12.76
CA ASP A 438 27.15 16.25 12.88
C ASP A 438 26.91 17.68 13.35
N TYR A 439 25.68 18.16 13.20
CA TYR A 439 25.25 19.45 13.73
C TYR A 439 23.76 19.45 14.06
N THR A 440 23.36 20.30 15.00
CA THR A 440 21.95 20.52 15.38
C THR A 440 21.64 22.01 15.29
N LEU A 441 20.58 22.32 14.54
CA LEU A 441 20.01 23.64 14.42
C LEU A 441 18.87 23.80 15.43
N VAL A 442 18.97 24.81 16.28
CA VAL A 442 17.92 25.18 17.24
C VAL A 442 17.49 26.62 16.93
N PRO A 443 16.45 26.81 16.10
CA PRO A 443 15.92 28.14 15.81
C PRO A 443 15.39 28.82 17.06
N GLN A 444 15.60 30.14 17.16
CA GLN A 444 15.10 30.99 18.23
C GLN A 444 14.45 32.25 17.62
N PRO A 445 13.59 32.97 18.36
CA PRO A 445 12.90 34.16 17.84
C PRO A 445 13.82 35.29 17.37
N ASP A 446 15.08 35.31 17.80
CA ASP A 446 16.08 36.36 17.52
C ASP A 446 17.34 35.82 16.82
N GLY A 447 17.36 34.56 16.40
CA GLY A 447 18.53 33.98 15.73
C GLY A 447 18.55 32.46 15.67
N LEU A 448 19.73 31.90 15.46
CA LEU A 448 19.94 30.47 15.29
C LEU A 448 21.06 29.99 16.22
N LYS A 449 20.73 29.09 17.15
CA LYS A 449 21.73 28.33 17.89
C LYS A 449 22.18 27.14 17.05
N VAL A 450 23.49 26.94 16.95
CA VAL A 450 24.09 25.82 16.23
C VAL A 450 24.98 25.05 17.21
N VAL A 451 24.77 23.75 17.30
CA VAL A 451 25.63 22.81 18.06
C VAL A 451 26.28 21.87 17.05
N THR A 452 27.58 21.64 17.14
CA THR A 452 28.37 20.91 16.17
C THR A 452 29.25 19.85 16.81
N GLU A 453 29.47 18.76 16.08
CA GLU A 453 30.44 17.72 16.38
C GLU A 453 31.44 17.67 15.22
N ILE A 454 32.74 17.67 15.51
CA ILE A 454 33.81 17.65 14.51
C ILE A 454 34.72 16.44 14.69
N ILE A 455 35.23 15.91 13.58
CA ILE A 455 36.34 14.95 13.55
C ILE A 455 37.65 15.73 13.54
N GLY A 456 38.64 15.26 14.30
CA GLY A 456 39.97 15.88 14.36
C GLY A 456 40.01 17.11 15.26
N SER A 457 40.97 18.01 14.99
CA SER A 457 41.07 19.32 15.66
C SER A 457 40.97 20.39 14.59
N GLY A 458 40.13 21.39 14.84
CA GLY A 458 39.84 22.47 13.91
C GLY A 458 38.86 23.48 14.49
N GLU A 459 38.55 24.47 13.68
CA GLU A 459 37.65 25.57 14.01
C GLU A 459 36.52 25.62 12.98
N LEU A 460 35.37 26.19 13.33
CA LEU A 460 34.27 26.39 12.39
C LEU A 460 33.96 27.88 12.25
N ALA A 461 33.88 28.36 11.01
CA ALA A 461 33.32 29.66 10.71
C ALA A 461 31.91 29.48 10.12
N LEU A 462 30.91 30.07 10.77
CA LEU A 462 29.51 29.97 10.38
C LEU A 462 29.02 31.32 9.88
N THR A 463 28.36 31.33 8.74
CA THR A 463 27.78 32.54 8.15
C THR A 463 26.35 32.28 7.73
N LEU A 464 25.45 33.19 8.10
CA LEU A 464 24.04 33.14 7.75
C LEU A 464 23.73 34.23 6.71
N TYR A 465 23.08 33.84 5.63
CA TYR A 465 22.68 34.73 4.53
C TYR A 465 21.16 34.83 4.42
N ASP A 466 20.67 36.01 4.06
CA ASP A 466 19.27 36.23 3.69
C ASP A 466 18.95 35.66 2.29
N ALA A 467 17.67 35.72 1.90
CA ALA A 467 17.21 35.20 0.61
C ALA A 467 17.81 35.93 -0.62
N ASP A 468 18.31 37.16 -0.44
CA ASP A 468 19.00 37.94 -1.47
C ASP A 468 20.52 37.68 -1.49
N GLY A 469 21.02 36.78 -0.64
CA GLY A 469 22.43 36.42 -0.53
C GLY A 469 23.27 37.40 0.28
N ARG A 470 22.67 38.32 1.05
CA ARG A 470 23.40 39.22 1.95
C ARG A 470 23.69 38.53 3.27
N GLN A 471 24.90 38.68 3.77
CA GLN A 471 25.28 38.19 5.10
C GLN A 471 24.50 38.97 6.18
N VAL A 472 23.78 38.25 7.04
CA VAL A 472 23.00 38.83 8.15
C VAL A 472 23.58 38.48 9.52
N SER A 473 24.39 37.41 9.61
CA SER A 473 25.02 36.99 10.85
C SER A 473 26.29 36.18 10.58
N GLU A 474 27.22 36.19 11.53
CA GLU A 474 28.40 35.32 11.53
C GLU A 474 28.78 34.93 12.96
N ALA A 475 29.38 33.75 13.09
CA ALA A 475 29.89 33.23 14.35
C ALA A 475 31.10 32.34 14.10
N PHE A 476 31.88 32.12 15.16
CA PHE A 476 33.07 31.28 15.13
C PHE A 476 33.01 30.31 16.29
N ILE A 477 33.30 29.03 16.04
CA ILE A 477 33.47 28.00 17.06
C ILE A 477 34.97 27.68 17.12
N ALA A 478 35.60 28.06 18.23
CA ALA A 478 37.02 27.80 18.43
C ALA A 478 37.28 26.30 18.68
N SER A 479 38.53 25.86 18.47
CA SER A 479 38.90 24.47 18.72
C SER A 479 38.61 24.07 20.18
N GLY A 480 37.80 23.03 20.36
CA GLY A 480 37.36 22.51 21.67
C GLY A 480 36.01 23.08 22.15
N GLU A 481 35.47 24.09 21.48
CA GLU A 481 34.07 24.52 21.65
C GLU A 481 33.17 23.74 20.69
N THR A 482 31.87 23.68 21.00
CA THR A 482 30.90 22.87 20.23
C THR A 482 29.62 23.62 19.87
N GLU A 483 29.46 24.87 20.29
CA GLU A 483 28.24 25.63 20.02
C GLU A 483 28.50 27.11 19.78
N CYS A 484 27.63 27.73 18.98
CA CYS A 484 27.58 29.17 18.82
C CYS A 484 26.14 29.65 18.63
N PHE A 485 25.96 30.97 18.65
CA PHE A 485 24.70 31.62 18.35
C PHE A 485 24.88 32.66 17.24
N LEU A 486 24.01 32.61 16.23
CA LEU A 486 23.94 33.54 15.09
C LEU A 486 22.75 34.48 15.29
N PRO A 487 22.93 35.68 15.85
CA PRO A 487 21.83 36.63 16.03
C PRO A 487 21.35 37.19 14.69
N VAL A 488 20.04 37.38 14.55
CA VAL A 488 19.40 37.96 13.36
C VAL A 488 18.50 39.11 13.80
N ALA A 489 18.80 40.33 13.34
CA ALA A 489 17.97 41.49 13.64
C ALA A 489 16.65 41.42 12.85
N ALA A 490 15.51 41.54 13.55
CA ALA A 490 14.17 41.49 12.97
C ALA A 490 13.96 40.30 12.01
N PRO A 491 14.08 39.05 12.51
CA PRO A 491 14.06 37.88 11.65
C PRO A 491 12.68 37.68 11.03
N ILE A 492 12.67 37.34 9.75
CA ILE A 492 11.49 36.79 9.08
C ILE A 492 11.36 35.32 9.49
N LEU A 493 10.27 34.99 10.16
CA LEU A 493 10.00 33.64 10.65
C LEU A 493 9.37 32.77 9.55
N TRP A 494 9.81 31.52 9.47
CA TRP A 494 9.26 30.54 8.54
C TRP A 494 7.89 30.04 9.00
N ASN A 495 6.95 29.92 8.07
CA ASN A 495 5.69 29.19 8.22
C ASN A 495 5.22 28.69 6.83
N ALA A 496 4.18 27.86 6.77
CA ALA A 496 3.71 27.28 5.51
C ALA A 496 3.17 28.30 4.49
N GLU A 497 2.81 29.50 4.93
CA GLU A 497 2.32 30.58 4.08
C GLU A 497 3.45 31.54 3.66
N GLN A 498 4.43 31.76 4.53
CA GLN A 498 5.64 32.54 4.30
C GLN A 498 6.88 31.65 4.52
N PRO A 499 7.28 30.84 3.52
CA PRO A 499 8.37 29.87 3.67
C PRO A 499 9.77 30.52 3.55
N TYR A 500 10.04 31.52 4.39
CA TYR A 500 11.31 32.24 4.37
C TYR A 500 12.45 31.37 4.92
N LEU A 501 13.48 31.14 4.12
CA LEU A 501 14.65 30.35 4.48
C LEU A 501 15.91 31.21 4.39
N TYR A 502 16.72 31.16 5.45
CA TYR A 502 18.10 31.66 5.42
C TYR A 502 19.02 30.57 4.90
N GLU A 503 20.19 30.95 4.39
CA GLU A 503 21.23 29.99 4.02
C GLU A 503 22.37 30.02 5.04
N LEU A 504 22.54 28.91 5.75
CA LEU A 504 23.66 28.68 6.66
C LEU A 504 24.81 28.03 5.89
N VAL A 505 26.00 28.64 5.99
CA VAL A 505 27.26 28.07 5.50
C VAL A 505 28.15 27.77 6.70
N ILE A 506 28.61 26.53 6.81
CA ILE A 506 29.56 26.08 7.83
C ILE A 506 30.88 25.77 7.12
N ALA A 507 31.91 26.55 7.41
CA ALA A 507 33.26 26.34 6.91
C ALA A 507 34.13 25.67 7.97
N VAL A 508 34.64 24.49 7.65
CA VAL A 508 35.60 23.75 8.48
C VAL A 508 37.00 24.26 8.19
N LEU A 509 37.69 24.73 9.23
CA LEU A 509 39.02 25.30 9.16
C LEU A 509 40.05 24.35 9.78
N ARG A 510 41.13 24.08 9.04
CA ARG A 510 42.34 23.44 9.55
C ARG A 510 43.50 24.42 9.34
N ASP A 511 44.20 24.76 10.43
CA ASP A 511 45.30 25.74 10.43
C ASP A 511 44.91 27.10 9.79
N GLY A 512 43.67 27.55 10.03
CA GLY A 512 43.13 28.81 9.49
C GLY A 512 42.73 28.77 8.01
N VAL A 513 42.78 27.60 7.35
CA VAL A 513 42.39 27.42 5.95
C VAL A 513 41.10 26.60 5.87
N THR A 514 40.15 27.04 5.05
CA THR A 514 38.93 26.27 4.75
C THR A 514 39.28 25.00 3.99
N VAL A 515 38.97 23.85 4.59
CA VAL A 515 39.16 22.53 3.98
C VAL A 515 37.85 21.93 3.47
N GLU A 516 36.73 22.30 4.07
CA GLU A 516 35.42 21.73 3.77
C GLU A 516 34.31 22.77 4.02
N LEU A 517 33.28 22.78 3.19
CA LEU A 517 32.08 23.61 3.31
C LEU A 517 30.83 22.72 3.39
N HIS A 518 29.88 23.14 4.21
CA HIS A 518 28.51 22.58 4.26
C HIS A 518 27.51 23.72 4.11
N THR A 519 26.46 23.50 3.31
CA THR A 519 25.38 24.49 3.10
C THR A 519 24.04 23.90 3.52
N LYS A 520 23.23 24.67 4.26
CA LYS A 520 21.86 24.28 4.62
C LYS A 520 20.94 25.48 4.55
N LYS A 521 19.80 25.34 3.87
CA LYS A 521 18.68 26.27 4.04
C LYS A 521 17.93 25.98 5.34
N ALA A 522 17.74 27.01 6.17
CA ALA A 522 17.12 26.90 7.48
C ALA A 522 16.11 28.04 7.71
N GLY A 523 14.91 27.70 8.13
CA GLY A 523 13.90 28.66 8.55
C GLY A 523 13.95 28.89 10.06
N LEU A 524 13.76 30.14 10.47
CA LEU A 524 13.63 30.49 11.88
C LEU A 524 12.18 30.31 12.32
N ARG A 525 11.89 29.32 13.16
CA ARG A 525 10.52 29.07 13.66
C ARG A 525 10.53 28.13 14.85
N GLU A 526 9.44 28.17 15.60
CA GLU A 526 9.14 27.19 16.64
C GLU A 526 7.79 26.50 16.37
N SER A 527 7.62 25.29 16.91
CA SER A 527 6.33 24.62 16.99
C SER A 527 6.18 23.93 18.33
N HIS A 528 5.02 24.06 18.96
CA HIS A 528 4.72 23.44 20.25
C HIS A 528 3.21 23.23 20.41
N VAL A 529 2.82 22.40 21.38
CA VAL A 529 1.44 22.30 21.84
C VAL A 529 1.26 23.18 23.08
N ASP A 530 0.20 23.98 23.10
CA ASP A 530 -0.21 24.81 24.24
C ASP A 530 -1.72 24.67 24.45
N GLY A 531 -2.10 23.90 25.48
CA GLY A 531 -3.48 23.48 25.69
C GLY A 531 -4.02 22.71 24.48
N HIS A 532 -5.14 23.18 23.92
CA HIS A 532 -5.79 22.56 22.77
C HIS A 532 -5.22 22.97 21.41
N TYR A 533 -4.14 23.76 21.39
CA TYR A 533 -3.62 24.35 20.16
C TYR A 533 -2.26 23.77 19.79
N LEU A 534 -2.15 23.30 18.54
CA LEU A 534 -0.87 23.21 17.87
C LEU A 534 -0.49 24.61 17.38
N LYS A 535 0.64 25.14 17.84
CA LYS A 535 1.11 26.48 17.49
C LYS A 535 2.38 26.45 16.66
N VAL A 536 2.49 27.38 15.72
CA VAL A 536 3.73 27.75 15.02
C VAL A 536 3.96 29.24 15.22
N ASN A 537 5.14 29.61 15.73
CA ASN A 537 5.49 31.01 16.05
C ASN A 537 4.43 31.70 16.95
N GLY A 538 3.93 30.98 17.95
CA GLY A 538 2.90 31.46 18.89
C GLY A 538 1.47 31.53 18.34
N ARG A 539 1.23 31.24 17.05
CA ARG A 539 -0.12 31.24 16.44
C ARG A 539 -0.67 29.81 16.30
N PRO A 540 -1.94 29.55 16.69
CA PRO A 540 -2.62 28.31 16.35
C PRO A 540 -2.68 28.10 14.84
N ILE A 541 -2.48 26.87 14.39
CA ILE A 541 -2.57 26.49 12.97
C ILE A 541 -3.57 25.36 12.76
N LEU A 542 -4.11 25.25 11.53
CA LEU A 542 -4.83 24.05 11.09
C LEU A 542 -4.02 23.29 10.05
N LEU A 543 -3.88 21.99 10.27
CA LEU A 543 -3.28 21.05 9.34
C LEU A 543 -4.29 20.70 8.25
N LYS A 544 -4.07 21.27 7.07
CA LYS A 544 -4.73 20.90 5.80
C LYS A 544 -3.83 19.88 5.12
N GLY A 545 -3.85 18.65 5.63
CA GLY A 545 -2.82 17.65 5.37
C GLY A 545 -3.24 16.50 4.45
N VAL A 546 -2.24 15.78 3.93
CA VAL A 546 -2.39 14.52 3.19
C VAL A 546 -1.35 13.49 3.63
N ASN A 547 -1.73 12.21 3.70
CA ASN A 547 -0.80 11.09 3.85
C ASN A 547 -0.14 10.78 2.49
N ARG A 548 1.17 10.54 2.48
CA ARG A 548 1.92 10.27 1.24
C ARG A 548 2.92 9.14 1.45
N HIS A 549 2.70 8.04 0.74
CA HIS A 549 3.69 7.00 0.52
C HIS A 549 4.65 7.31 -0.65
N ASP A 550 5.88 6.83 -0.53
CA ASP A 550 6.81 6.74 -1.68
C ASP A 550 6.32 5.62 -2.63
N ASN A 551 5.53 5.95 -3.65
CA ASN A 551 5.03 4.95 -4.61
C ASN A 551 4.93 5.45 -6.05
N ASN A 552 5.31 4.58 -6.98
CA ASN A 552 5.10 4.77 -8.41
C ASN A 552 4.85 3.42 -9.10
N PRO A 553 3.88 3.31 -10.02
CA PRO A 553 3.43 2.03 -10.55
C PRO A 553 4.47 1.32 -11.43
N TRP A 554 5.52 2.01 -11.88
CA TRP A 554 6.58 1.46 -12.73
C TRP A 554 7.89 1.14 -11.97
N VAL A 555 8.10 1.72 -10.78
CA VAL A 555 9.35 1.60 -10.03
C VAL A 555 9.16 1.27 -8.55
N GLY A 556 7.92 1.14 -8.08
CA GLY A 556 7.58 0.96 -6.68
C GLY A 556 8.06 2.14 -5.84
N GLN A 557 8.77 1.83 -4.76
CA GLN A 557 9.31 2.82 -3.82
C GLN A 557 10.61 3.49 -4.29
N ALA A 558 11.19 3.05 -5.40
CA ALA A 558 12.39 3.64 -5.99
C ALA A 558 12.05 4.91 -6.81
N ILE A 559 11.30 5.82 -6.20
CA ILE A 559 10.89 7.08 -6.84
C ILE A 559 12.06 8.07 -6.94
N THR A 560 12.06 8.84 -8.01
CA THR A 560 13.10 9.82 -8.35
C THR A 560 12.88 11.16 -7.64
N ALA A 561 13.94 11.97 -7.53
CA ALA A 561 13.84 13.33 -6.99
C ALA A 561 12.85 14.20 -7.77
N GLU A 562 12.82 14.06 -9.10
CA GLU A 562 11.91 14.80 -9.98
C GLU A 562 10.44 14.43 -9.71
N GLN A 563 10.17 13.15 -9.47
CA GLN A 563 8.83 12.68 -9.10
C GLN A 563 8.41 13.24 -7.73
N ILE A 564 9.29 13.16 -6.73
CA ILE A 564 9.03 13.73 -5.39
C ILE A 564 8.70 15.22 -5.51
N ILE A 565 9.53 15.99 -6.22
CA ILE A 565 9.34 17.44 -6.39
C ILE A 565 8.01 17.74 -7.07
N ALA A 566 7.66 17.02 -8.15
CA ALA A 566 6.41 17.21 -8.87
C ALA A 566 5.18 16.96 -7.99
N GLU A 567 5.20 15.90 -7.17
CA GLU A 567 4.11 15.58 -6.24
C GLU A 567 3.96 16.66 -5.16
N LEU A 568 5.06 17.16 -4.61
CA LEU A 568 5.01 18.23 -3.61
C LEU A 568 4.46 19.55 -4.16
N HIS A 569 4.78 19.88 -5.41
CA HIS A 569 4.19 21.01 -6.11
C HIS A 569 2.69 20.85 -6.32
N ASP A 570 2.24 19.66 -6.71
CA ASP A 570 0.83 19.33 -6.90
C ASP A 570 0.04 19.40 -5.58
N ILE A 571 0.58 18.83 -4.50
CA ILE A 571 0.02 18.94 -3.13
C ILE A 571 -0.13 20.41 -2.74
N LYS A 572 0.91 21.24 -2.94
CA LYS A 572 0.83 22.68 -2.62
C LYS A 572 -0.19 23.41 -3.49
N ALA A 573 -0.31 23.05 -4.78
CA ALA A 573 -1.24 23.66 -5.71
C ALA A 573 -2.72 23.34 -5.38
N CYS A 574 -3.00 22.19 -4.76
CA CYS A 574 -4.31 21.86 -4.20
C CYS A 574 -4.71 22.74 -3.00
N GLY A 575 -3.77 23.53 -2.43
CA GLY A 575 -4.02 24.35 -1.25
C GLY A 575 -3.77 23.63 0.08
N LEU A 576 -3.22 22.41 0.04
CA LEU A 576 -2.76 21.70 1.22
C LEU A 576 -1.52 22.40 1.81
N ASN A 577 -1.40 22.35 3.13
CA ASN A 577 -0.29 22.96 3.87
C ASN A 577 0.52 21.95 4.69
N ALA A 578 0.12 20.68 4.73
CA ALA A 578 0.79 19.66 5.54
C ALA A 578 0.91 18.30 4.84
N ILE A 579 1.94 17.54 5.19
CA ILE A 579 2.14 16.14 4.75
C ILE A 579 2.51 15.28 5.94
N ARG A 580 1.93 14.09 6.04
CA ARG A 580 2.37 13.03 6.93
C ARG A 580 3.16 12.01 6.11
N CYS A 581 4.36 11.69 6.57
CA CYS A 581 5.25 10.69 5.97
C CYS A 581 4.77 9.26 6.26
N SER A 582 3.63 8.84 5.70
CA SER A 582 3.05 7.51 5.93
C SER A 582 3.92 6.40 5.30
N HIS A 583 4.47 5.44 6.04
CA HIS A 583 4.68 5.41 7.50
C HIS A 583 6.16 5.21 7.80
N TYR A 584 6.98 6.12 7.28
CA TYR A 584 8.44 6.07 7.32
C TYR A 584 9.09 7.37 6.82
N THR A 585 10.32 7.59 7.25
CA THR A 585 11.19 8.67 6.78
C THR A 585 11.37 8.66 5.25
N ASN A 586 11.24 9.84 4.66
CA ASN A 586 11.38 10.11 3.23
C ASN A 586 12.83 10.45 2.84
N GLN A 587 13.10 10.63 1.55
CA GLN A 587 14.44 11.03 1.08
C GLN A 587 14.74 12.49 1.44
N PRO A 588 16.00 12.90 1.71
CA PRO A 588 16.34 14.28 2.08
C PRO A 588 15.79 15.38 1.15
N ILE A 589 15.72 15.11 -0.16
CA ILE A 589 15.16 16.04 -1.16
C ILE A 589 13.68 16.39 -0.91
N PHE A 590 12.91 15.47 -0.32
CA PHE A 590 11.53 15.71 0.08
C PHE A 590 11.45 16.85 1.09
N TYR A 591 12.28 16.82 2.15
CA TYR A 591 12.25 17.82 3.21
C TYR A 591 12.81 19.18 2.78
N GLU A 592 13.85 19.18 1.94
CA GLU A 592 14.35 20.43 1.32
C GLU A 592 13.25 21.10 0.51
N THR A 593 12.56 20.33 -0.34
CA THR A 593 11.49 20.84 -1.20
C THR A 593 10.28 21.27 -0.38
N ALA A 594 9.86 20.48 0.61
CA ALA A 594 8.76 20.83 1.51
C ALA A 594 9.03 22.12 2.30
N SER A 595 10.27 22.32 2.74
CA SER A 595 10.71 23.55 3.40
C SER A 595 10.66 24.75 2.45
N GLU A 596 11.09 24.58 1.19
CA GLU A 596 11.06 25.62 0.15
C GLU A 596 9.62 26.00 -0.28
N LEU A 597 8.71 25.03 -0.34
CA LEU A 597 7.31 25.24 -0.72
C LEU A 597 6.43 25.77 0.43
N GLY A 598 6.88 25.63 1.68
CA GLY A 598 6.05 25.92 2.84
C GLY A 598 5.00 24.84 3.06
N LEU A 599 5.45 23.62 3.32
CA LEU A 599 4.63 22.51 3.76
C LEU A 599 5.08 22.09 5.16
N TYR A 600 4.14 21.98 6.09
CA TYR A 600 4.36 21.36 7.39
C TYR A 600 4.50 19.85 7.22
N VAL A 601 5.46 19.24 7.90
CA VAL A 601 5.70 17.81 7.82
C VAL A 601 5.55 17.19 9.20
N MET A 602 4.75 16.12 9.28
CA MET A 602 4.86 15.12 10.34
C MET A 602 5.78 14.02 9.83
N ASP A 603 7.00 13.98 10.37
CA ASP A 603 7.94 12.94 10.00
C ASP A 603 7.76 11.73 10.92
N GLU A 604 7.64 10.54 10.35
CA GLU A 604 7.19 9.33 11.04
C GLU A 604 8.24 8.24 10.95
N ALA A 605 8.57 7.63 12.08
CA ALA A 605 9.56 6.57 12.14
C ALA A 605 9.05 5.34 11.36
N ASP A 606 9.98 4.65 10.70
CA ASP A 606 9.71 3.39 9.97
C ASP A 606 9.41 2.26 10.97
N ALA A 607 8.25 2.30 11.62
CA ALA A 607 7.81 1.36 12.64
C ALA A 607 6.31 1.13 12.52
N GLU A 608 5.95 0.00 11.94
CA GLU A 608 4.58 -0.50 11.87
C GLU A 608 4.53 -2.02 12.07
N SER A 609 3.80 -2.46 13.10
CA SER A 609 3.59 -3.86 13.44
C SER A 609 2.11 -4.24 13.42
N HIS A 610 1.36 -3.72 12.44
CA HIS A 610 -0.10 -3.87 12.34
C HIS A 610 -0.54 -5.34 12.47
N GLY A 611 0.19 -6.25 11.83
CA GLY A 611 -0.07 -7.69 11.90
C GLY A 611 -0.06 -8.30 13.29
N CYS A 612 0.53 -7.66 14.31
CA CYS A 612 0.41 -8.11 15.70
C CYS A 612 -1.04 -8.12 16.20
N GLY A 613 -1.96 -7.42 15.53
CA GLY A 613 -3.39 -7.51 15.81
C GLY A 613 -3.94 -8.94 15.80
N THR A 614 -3.32 -9.88 15.07
CA THR A 614 -3.71 -11.30 15.08
C THR A 614 -3.48 -11.99 16.43
N THR A 615 -2.65 -11.40 17.30
CA THR A 615 -2.43 -11.87 18.68
C THR A 615 -3.54 -11.44 19.63
N GLY A 616 -4.45 -10.55 19.20
CA GLY A 616 -5.42 -9.85 20.04
C GLY A 616 -4.88 -8.57 20.68
N ASP A 617 -3.61 -8.22 20.44
CA ASP A 617 -2.95 -7.01 20.93
C ASP A 617 -2.04 -6.42 19.84
N GLN A 618 -2.45 -5.32 19.21
CA GLN A 618 -1.64 -4.63 18.20
C GLN A 618 -0.30 -4.13 18.78
N GLY A 619 -0.23 -3.92 20.10
CA GLY A 619 0.98 -3.52 20.82
C GLY A 619 1.89 -4.65 21.27
N ALA A 620 1.67 -5.90 20.83
CA ALA A 620 2.42 -7.06 21.33
C ALA A 620 3.95 -6.87 21.28
N LEU A 621 4.51 -6.43 20.14
CA LEU A 621 5.95 -6.17 20.02
C LEU A 621 6.38 -4.87 20.69
N ASN A 622 5.57 -3.80 20.65
CA ASN A 622 5.89 -2.53 21.28
C ASN A 622 5.97 -2.63 22.82
N LYS A 623 5.23 -3.57 23.41
CA LYS A 623 5.25 -3.89 24.84
C LYS A 623 6.34 -4.89 25.22
N ASP A 624 6.92 -5.60 24.25
CA ASP A 624 7.95 -6.60 24.49
C ASP A 624 9.31 -5.92 24.73
N PRO A 625 9.93 -6.08 25.92
CA PRO A 625 11.24 -5.52 26.20
C PRO A 625 12.33 -5.98 25.21
N GLU A 626 12.19 -7.18 24.63
CA GLU A 626 13.16 -7.71 23.66
C GLU A 626 13.18 -6.91 22.35
N TRP A 627 12.11 -6.16 22.05
CA TRP A 627 11.98 -5.34 20.84
C TRP A 627 12.22 -3.84 21.10
N GLN A 628 12.39 -3.42 22.36
CA GLN A 628 12.53 -2.01 22.73
C GLN A 628 13.67 -1.32 21.95
N ASP A 629 14.81 -1.99 21.81
CA ASP A 629 15.99 -1.44 21.12
C ASP A 629 15.75 -1.32 19.60
N ALA A 630 14.95 -2.20 19.00
CA ALA A 630 14.59 -2.13 17.59
C ALA A 630 13.67 -0.92 17.29
N PHE A 631 12.70 -0.65 18.17
CA PHE A 631 11.89 0.59 18.10
C PHE A 631 12.78 1.83 18.30
N PHE A 632 13.65 1.80 19.31
CA PHE A 632 14.54 2.91 19.62
C PHE A 632 15.52 3.23 18.48
N ASP A 633 16.10 2.23 17.82
CA ASP A 633 16.99 2.43 16.67
C ASP A 633 16.28 3.17 15.54
N ARG A 634 15.06 2.74 15.18
CA ARG A 634 14.28 3.36 14.10
C ARG A 634 13.96 4.84 14.41
N ILE A 635 13.49 5.10 15.63
CA ILE A 635 13.08 6.45 16.06
C ILE A 635 14.28 7.38 16.24
N SER A 636 15.34 6.91 16.91
CA SER A 636 16.53 7.73 17.16
C SER A 636 17.25 8.06 15.85
N ARG A 637 17.27 7.12 14.89
CA ARG A 637 17.89 7.34 13.58
C ARG A 637 17.12 8.33 12.72
N MET A 638 15.78 8.25 12.67
CA MET A 638 14.94 9.28 12.04
C MET A 638 15.30 10.67 12.60
N TYR A 639 15.21 10.83 13.93
CA TYR A 639 15.51 12.12 14.55
C TYR A 639 16.92 12.61 14.21
N LYS A 640 17.94 11.75 14.33
CA LYS A 640 19.33 12.14 14.05
C LYS A 640 19.54 12.55 12.60
N GLN A 641 18.86 11.90 11.66
CA GLN A 641 18.93 12.23 10.24
C GLN A 641 18.26 13.58 9.95
N ASP A 642 17.04 13.79 10.44
CA ASP A 642 16.15 14.83 9.91
C ASP A 642 15.93 16.00 10.89
N LYS A 643 16.60 16.01 12.06
CA LYS A 643 16.45 17.04 13.11
C LYS A 643 16.57 18.49 12.63
N ASN A 644 17.32 18.72 11.57
CA ASN A 644 17.63 20.03 11.00
C ASN A 644 16.64 20.48 9.90
N GLU A 645 15.65 19.67 9.57
CA GLU A 645 14.66 20.02 8.55
C GLU A 645 13.63 21.02 9.08
N THR A 646 13.47 22.12 8.34
CA THR A 646 12.63 23.26 8.75
C THR A 646 11.16 22.87 8.73
N CYS A 647 10.72 22.13 7.70
CA CYS A 647 9.34 21.71 7.50
C CYS A 647 8.80 20.78 8.60
N ILE A 648 9.65 19.99 9.27
CA ILE A 648 9.19 18.96 10.22
C ILE A 648 8.66 19.61 11.49
N ILE A 649 7.35 19.71 11.68
CA ILE A 649 6.76 20.37 12.86
C ILE A 649 6.34 19.39 13.95
N ILE A 650 6.19 18.10 13.61
CA ILE A 650 5.79 17.02 14.53
C ILE A 650 6.66 15.80 14.23
N TRP A 651 7.08 15.10 15.28
CA TRP A 651 7.64 13.75 15.17
C TRP A 651 6.57 12.72 15.48
N SER A 652 6.42 11.72 14.63
CA SER A 652 5.67 10.52 14.95
C SER A 652 6.58 9.33 15.18
N LEU A 653 6.30 8.56 16.24
CA LEU A 653 7.12 7.40 16.61
C LEU A 653 6.78 6.13 15.83
N GLY A 654 5.79 6.18 14.95
CA GLY A 654 5.34 5.07 14.11
C GLY A 654 3.83 5.05 13.91
N ASN A 655 3.36 3.97 13.28
CA ASN A 655 1.96 3.74 12.94
C ASN A 655 1.52 2.37 13.45
N GLU A 656 0.28 2.25 13.94
CA GLU A 656 -0.37 0.95 14.18
C GLU A 656 0.45 -0.13 14.92
N CYS A 657 1.30 0.28 15.87
CA CYS A 657 2.04 -0.62 16.78
C CYS A 657 1.45 -0.68 18.20
N GLY A 658 0.20 -0.25 18.38
CA GLY A 658 -0.42 -0.08 19.70
C GLY A 658 0.39 0.81 20.67
N ASP A 659 -0.02 0.83 21.94
CA ASP A 659 0.73 1.50 23.02
C ASP A 659 1.76 0.54 23.63
N GLY A 660 2.93 1.02 24.05
CA GLY A 660 3.99 0.14 24.56
C GLY A 660 5.26 0.83 25.03
N SER A 661 6.12 0.07 25.71
CA SER A 661 7.37 0.56 26.30
C SER A 661 8.39 1.01 25.26
N GLY A 662 8.38 0.46 24.04
CA GLY A 662 9.24 0.91 22.93
C GLY A 662 9.03 2.39 22.61
N TYR A 663 7.78 2.81 22.48
CA TYR A 663 7.43 4.22 22.31
C TYR A 663 7.76 5.06 23.53
N ASN A 664 7.43 4.61 24.73
CA ASN A 664 7.62 5.42 25.94
C ASN A 664 9.10 5.65 26.26
N HIS A 665 9.94 4.64 26.04
CA HIS A 665 11.39 4.75 26.13
C HIS A 665 11.92 5.79 25.13
N SER A 666 11.50 5.68 23.87
CA SER A 666 11.97 6.54 22.78
C SER A 666 11.49 7.98 22.92
N ALA A 667 10.23 8.20 23.32
CA ALA A 667 9.66 9.50 23.62
C ALA A 667 10.44 10.21 24.73
N LYS A 668 10.75 9.50 25.82
CA LYS A 668 11.54 10.04 26.93
C LYS A 668 12.94 10.46 26.48
N TRP A 669 13.61 9.64 25.66
CA TRP A 669 14.92 9.99 25.10
C TRP A 669 14.84 11.22 24.20
N LEU A 670 13.82 11.29 23.34
CA LEU A 670 13.63 12.37 22.37
C LEU A 670 13.33 13.72 23.06
N ARG A 671 12.48 13.71 24.09
CA ARG A 671 12.23 14.87 24.97
C ARG A 671 13.49 15.35 25.71
N GLY A 672 14.49 14.48 25.88
CA GLY A 672 15.80 14.82 26.46
C GLY A 672 16.82 15.37 25.46
N GLN A 673 16.52 15.38 24.15
CA GLN A 673 17.37 15.99 23.13
C GLN A 673 17.12 17.51 23.03
N LEU A 674 17.85 18.20 22.16
CA LEU A 674 17.54 19.57 21.74
C LEU A 674 16.33 19.59 20.79
N CYS A 675 15.27 18.88 21.14
CA CYS A 675 14.04 18.76 20.39
C CYS A 675 12.95 19.58 21.09
N THR A 676 12.45 20.61 20.40
CA THR A 676 11.33 21.44 20.88
C THR A 676 10.00 21.06 20.23
N LYS A 677 10.01 20.10 19.31
CA LYS A 677 8.87 19.73 18.46
C LYS A 677 7.94 18.75 19.17
N PRO A 678 6.61 18.88 19.04
CA PRO A 678 5.62 17.94 19.56
C PRO A 678 5.81 16.51 19.06
N LEU A 679 5.37 15.55 19.88
CA LEU A 679 5.44 14.11 19.62
C LEU A 679 4.03 13.52 19.47
N LYS A 680 3.84 12.71 18.43
CA LYS A 680 2.67 11.84 18.22
C LYS A 680 3.08 10.37 18.34
N PHE A 681 2.46 9.64 19.26
CA PHE A 681 2.59 8.19 19.37
C PHE A 681 1.43 7.60 20.17
N GLY A 682 1.18 6.31 19.97
CA GLY A 682 0.10 5.62 20.67
C GLY A 682 -1.31 6.16 20.35
N TYR A 683 -2.32 5.42 20.78
CA TYR A 683 -3.73 5.82 20.69
C TYR A 683 -4.31 6.21 22.04
N THR A 684 -3.84 5.60 23.13
CA THR A 684 -4.33 5.87 24.49
C THR A 684 -3.24 6.29 25.46
N ASP A 685 -2.03 6.55 24.96
CA ASP A 685 -0.90 6.97 25.80
C ASP A 685 -1.06 8.43 26.26
N ASP A 686 -1.06 8.66 27.58
CA ASP A 686 -1.19 10.00 28.14
C ASP A 686 0.05 10.89 27.89
N ASP A 687 1.19 10.32 27.49
CA ASP A 687 2.43 11.06 27.24
C ASP A 687 2.57 11.58 25.79
N THR A 688 1.63 11.26 24.89
CA THR A 688 1.57 11.87 23.54
C THR A 688 1.01 13.30 23.59
N ASP A 689 1.48 14.20 22.73
CA ASP A 689 1.08 15.61 22.77
C ASP A 689 -0.28 15.87 22.07
N PHE A 690 -0.88 14.84 21.45
CA PHE A 690 -2.12 14.94 20.68
C PHE A 690 -3.15 13.88 21.08
N ASN A 691 -4.43 14.23 20.96
CA ASN A 691 -5.49 13.24 20.85
C ASN A 691 -5.65 12.87 19.38
N THR A 692 -5.21 11.67 18.99
CA THR A 692 -5.29 11.24 17.59
C THR A 692 -6.55 10.45 17.33
N ILE A 693 -7.21 10.75 16.21
CA ILE A 693 -8.41 10.05 15.76
C ILE A 693 -8.26 9.66 14.29
N GLY A 694 -8.75 8.47 13.95
CA GLY A 694 -8.74 7.93 12.58
C GLY A 694 -10.16 7.59 12.11
N TYR A 695 -10.51 7.98 10.89
CA TYR A 695 -11.74 7.56 10.17
C TYR A 695 -13.06 7.66 10.95
N MET A 696 -13.22 8.67 11.80
CA MET A 696 -14.44 8.85 12.60
C MET A 696 -15.61 9.36 11.73
N SER A 697 -16.81 8.85 12.00
CA SER A 697 -18.06 9.48 11.56
C SER A 697 -18.25 10.84 12.22
N MET A 698 -19.02 11.76 11.61
CA MET A 698 -19.33 13.07 12.19
C MET A 698 -19.89 12.99 13.63
N GLU A 699 -20.72 12.00 13.94
CA GLU A 699 -21.26 11.80 15.30
C GLU A 699 -20.15 11.56 16.32
N LYS A 700 -19.22 10.65 16.02
CA LYS A 700 -18.04 10.35 16.85
C LYS A 700 -17.04 11.50 16.89
N LEU A 701 -16.86 12.21 15.78
CA LEU A 701 -16.00 13.38 15.71
C LEU A 701 -16.48 14.48 16.69
N ALA A 702 -17.80 14.58 16.88
CA ALA A 702 -18.41 15.52 17.81
C ALA A 702 -18.37 15.09 19.29
N GLU A 703 -17.93 13.87 19.60
CA GLU A 703 -17.80 13.41 20.98
C GLU A 703 -16.65 14.13 21.69
N PRO A 704 -16.81 14.55 22.97
CA PRO A 704 -15.75 15.21 23.71
C PRO A 704 -14.51 14.33 23.84
N GLN A 705 -13.36 14.87 23.44
CA GLN A 705 -12.07 14.19 23.60
C GLN A 705 -11.44 14.49 24.97
N PRO A 706 -10.79 13.51 25.61
CA PRO A 706 -10.20 13.67 26.95
C PRO A 706 -8.95 14.58 26.95
N GLY A 707 -8.52 15.06 28.11
CA GLY A 707 -7.10 15.40 28.31
C GLY A 707 -6.58 16.77 27.86
N GLY A 708 -7.41 17.72 27.41
CA GLY A 708 -6.97 19.11 27.23
C GLY A 708 -6.01 19.35 26.04
N LYS A 709 -5.76 18.33 25.21
CA LYS A 709 -4.81 18.32 24.07
C LYS A 709 -5.51 18.71 22.76
N PRO A 710 -4.75 19.12 21.73
CA PRO A 710 -5.27 19.27 20.37
C PRO A 710 -5.76 17.92 19.83
N VAL A 711 -6.89 17.94 19.14
CA VAL A 711 -7.44 16.79 18.42
C VAL A 711 -6.96 16.81 16.98
N MET A 712 -6.30 15.73 16.57
CA MET A 712 -5.74 15.56 15.23
C MET A 712 -6.38 14.38 14.53
N MET A 713 -6.96 14.61 13.36
CA MET A 713 -7.37 13.53 12.46
C MET A 713 -6.12 12.98 11.77
N VAL A 714 -5.46 11.97 12.35
CA VAL A 714 -4.21 11.42 11.82
C VAL A 714 -4.43 10.83 10.42
N GLU A 715 -5.61 10.25 10.20
CA GLU A 715 -6.10 9.78 8.91
C GLU A 715 -7.63 10.00 8.83
N TYR A 716 -8.10 10.63 7.76
CA TYR A 716 -9.54 10.78 7.50
C TYR A 716 -9.85 10.80 6.00
N ALA A 717 -11.14 10.77 5.65
CA ALA A 717 -11.60 10.89 4.27
C ALA A 717 -10.91 9.91 3.29
N HIS A 718 -11.01 8.62 3.59
CA HIS A 718 -10.43 7.51 2.81
C HIS A 718 -10.86 7.55 1.34
N ALA A 719 -9.93 7.78 0.40
CA ALA A 719 -10.20 8.08 -1.02
C ALA A 719 -10.23 6.85 -1.95
N MET A 720 -10.56 5.68 -1.40
CA MET A 720 -10.72 4.42 -2.13
C MET A 720 -11.82 4.44 -3.17
N GLY A 721 -11.45 4.11 -4.41
CA GLY A 721 -12.37 4.09 -5.54
C GLY A 721 -13.03 5.45 -5.79
N ASN A 722 -14.36 5.47 -5.76
CA ASN A 722 -15.19 6.68 -5.87
C ASN A 722 -15.52 7.21 -4.46
N SER A 723 -14.58 7.96 -3.90
CA SER A 723 -14.54 8.44 -2.51
C SER A 723 -13.53 9.61 -2.42
N PRO A 724 -13.54 10.43 -1.36
CA PRO A 724 -14.51 10.52 -0.26
C PRO A 724 -15.68 11.47 -0.54
N GLY A 725 -16.75 11.30 0.25
CA GLY A 725 -17.84 12.27 0.39
C GLY A 725 -17.80 12.93 1.77
N GLY A 726 -18.50 14.05 1.94
CA GLY A 726 -18.63 14.75 3.23
C GLY A 726 -17.43 15.61 3.64
N LEU A 727 -16.51 15.93 2.71
CA LEU A 727 -15.33 16.75 3.00
C LEU A 727 -15.71 18.14 3.54
N ALA A 728 -16.72 18.78 2.96
CA ALA A 728 -17.20 20.09 3.40
C ALA A 728 -17.70 20.05 4.85
N ASP A 729 -18.51 19.06 5.22
CA ASP A 729 -19.07 18.92 6.58
C ASP A 729 -17.97 18.76 7.63
N ILE A 730 -16.95 17.96 7.33
CA ILE A 730 -15.80 17.74 8.21
C ILE A 730 -15.05 19.05 8.43
N TRP A 731 -14.77 19.82 7.37
CA TRP A 731 -14.03 21.07 7.51
C TRP A 731 -14.85 22.20 8.11
N ASP A 732 -16.14 22.28 7.82
CA ASP A 732 -17.07 23.17 8.49
C ASP A 732 -17.06 22.93 10.01
N TYR A 733 -17.03 21.66 10.43
CA TYR A 733 -16.85 21.29 11.83
C TYR A 733 -15.48 21.72 12.37
N VAL A 734 -14.38 21.39 11.70
CA VAL A 734 -13.01 21.75 12.15
C VAL A 734 -12.86 23.27 12.31
N TYR A 735 -13.36 24.08 11.37
CA TYR A 735 -13.28 25.53 11.44
C TYR A 735 -14.09 26.15 12.59
N THR A 736 -15.09 25.43 13.12
CA THR A 736 -15.97 25.91 14.20
C THR A 736 -15.62 25.34 15.58
N HIS A 737 -14.63 24.43 15.64
CA HIS A 737 -14.23 23.74 16.88
C HIS A 737 -12.73 23.92 17.14
N GLU A 738 -12.41 24.94 17.95
CA GLU A 738 -11.03 25.41 18.22
C GLU A 738 -10.07 24.34 18.81
N HIS A 739 -10.60 23.24 19.33
CA HIS A 739 -9.78 22.15 19.87
C HIS A 739 -9.25 21.17 18.80
N HIS A 740 -9.73 21.28 17.56
CA HIS A 740 -9.19 20.53 16.43
C HIS A 740 -8.04 21.29 15.77
N CYS A 741 -6.96 20.58 15.46
CA CYS A 741 -5.85 21.11 14.66
C CYS A 741 -5.88 20.63 13.20
N GLY A 742 -7.03 20.16 12.71
CA GLY A 742 -7.16 19.58 11.36
C GLY A 742 -6.66 18.14 11.29
N GLY A 743 -6.03 17.77 10.17
CA GLY A 743 -5.55 16.40 9.97
C GLY A 743 -5.06 16.10 8.56
N TYR A 744 -4.91 14.80 8.27
CA TYR A 744 -4.34 14.30 7.01
C TYR A 744 -5.32 13.37 6.29
N VAL A 745 -5.69 13.71 5.05
CA VAL A 745 -6.54 12.83 4.23
C VAL A 745 -5.78 11.56 3.83
N TRP A 746 -6.48 10.43 3.68
CA TRP A 746 -5.90 9.16 3.21
C TRP A 746 -6.36 8.84 1.78
N GLU A 747 -5.48 8.80 0.79
CA GLU A 747 -4.08 9.27 0.77
C GLU A 747 -3.75 9.96 -0.55
N TYR A 748 -2.50 10.34 -0.82
CA TYR A 748 -2.17 11.10 -2.04
C TYR A 748 -2.42 10.30 -3.33
N LYS A 749 -1.94 9.05 -3.43
CA LYS A 749 -1.89 8.29 -4.71
C LYS A 749 -2.08 6.79 -4.51
N SER A 750 -2.94 6.17 -5.33
CA SER A 750 -3.19 4.72 -5.31
C SER A 750 -1.97 3.86 -5.68
N HIS A 751 -1.77 2.74 -4.99
CA HIS A 751 -0.62 1.83 -5.13
C HIS A 751 -0.88 0.63 -6.07
N GLY A 752 -0.98 0.89 -7.37
CA GLY A 752 -1.14 -0.17 -8.37
C GLY A 752 0.18 -0.54 -9.03
N PHE A 753 0.40 -1.82 -9.33
CA PHE A 753 1.54 -2.28 -10.14
C PHE A 753 1.19 -2.24 -11.63
N TYR A 754 1.95 -1.49 -12.43
CA TYR A 754 1.66 -1.38 -13.86
C TYR A 754 1.97 -2.67 -14.63
N THR A 755 1.05 -3.09 -15.50
CA THR A 755 1.28 -4.09 -16.53
C THR A 755 0.50 -3.76 -17.80
N GLU A 756 0.94 -4.29 -18.94
CA GLU A 756 0.21 -4.16 -20.20
C GLU A 756 -0.74 -5.35 -20.40
N GLY A 757 -2.02 -5.08 -20.61
CA GLY A 757 -3.03 -6.08 -20.93
C GLY A 757 -2.78 -6.74 -22.28
N ARG A 758 -3.36 -7.93 -22.49
CA ARG A 758 -3.30 -8.62 -23.81
C ARG A 758 -3.91 -7.82 -24.96
N ASP A 759 -4.76 -6.88 -24.63
CA ASP A 759 -5.41 -5.92 -25.52
C ASP A 759 -4.60 -4.63 -25.73
N GLY A 760 -3.37 -4.55 -25.21
CA GLY A 760 -2.49 -3.37 -25.30
C GLY A 760 -2.89 -2.22 -24.37
N LYS A 761 -3.83 -2.45 -23.45
CA LYS A 761 -4.31 -1.41 -22.52
C LYS A 761 -3.57 -1.48 -21.18
N PRO A 762 -3.30 -0.32 -20.55
CA PRO A 762 -2.69 -0.29 -19.23
C PRO A 762 -3.60 -1.00 -18.21
N ARG A 763 -2.99 -1.76 -17.30
CA ARG A 763 -3.63 -2.38 -16.14
C ARG A 763 -2.79 -2.09 -14.90
N TYR A 764 -3.47 -1.88 -13.80
CA TYR A 764 -2.85 -1.65 -12.50
C TYR A 764 -3.28 -2.79 -11.59
N LEU A 765 -2.35 -3.70 -11.33
CA LEU A 765 -2.56 -4.89 -10.52
C LEU A 765 -2.55 -4.51 -9.04
N TYR A 766 -3.32 -5.23 -8.24
CA TYR A 766 -3.42 -5.09 -6.78
C TYR A 766 -3.45 -6.47 -6.11
N GLY A 767 -3.73 -6.56 -4.81
CA GLY A 767 -3.72 -7.85 -4.10
C GLY A 767 -4.67 -8.89 -4.72
N GLY A 768 -4.22 -10.13 -4.82
CA GLY A 768 -4.96 -11.20 -5.50
C GLY A 768 -4.67 -11.31 -7.00
N ASP A 769 -4.04 -10.31 -7.61
CA ASP A 769 -3.43 -10.44 -8.95
C ASP A 769 -2.03 -11.08 -8.88
N PHE A 770 -1.41 -11.12 -7.69
CA PHE A 770 -0.15 -11.81 -7.41
C PHE A 770 -0.41 -13.17 -6.76
N PRO A 771 0.60 -14.07 -6.62
CA PRO A 771 0.41 -15.38 -6.00
C PRO A 771 0.42 -15.29 -4.47
N ASP A 772 -0.19 -14.24 -3.91
CA ASP A 772 -0.35 -14.04 -2.47
C ASP A 772 -1.40 -14.99 -1.89
N LEU A 773 -1.11 -15.54 -0.71
CA LEU A 773 -2.05 -16.44 -0.01
C LEU A 773 -3.16 -15.66 0.70
N TYR A 774 -2.81 -14.48 1.20
CA TYR A 774 -3.69 -13.54 1.87
C TYR A 774 -3.50 -12.16 1.25
N HIS A 775 -4.60 -11.53 0.85
CA HIS A 775 -4.62 -10.17 0.33
C HIS A 775 -5.87 -9.41 0.69
N TRP A 776 -5.76 -8.09 0.60
CA TRP A 776 -6.86 -7.15 0.80
C TRP A 776 -7.37 -6.57 -0.52
N SER A 777 -7.27 -7.34 -1.62
CA SER A 777 -7.79 -6.94 -2.93
C SER A 777 -7.28 -5.55 -3.34
N ASN A 778 -8.17 -4.67 -3.79
CA ASN A 778 -7.91 -3.31 -4.23
C ASN A 778 -7.87 -2.29 -3.08
N PHE A 779 -7.74 -2.71 -1.82
CA PHE A 779 -7.66 -1.79 -0.67
C PHE A 779 -6.50 -0.79 -0.79
N THR A 780 -5.44 -1.17 -1.50
CA THR A 780 -4.30 -0.32 -1.88
C THR A 780 -4.60 0.73 -2.97
N LEU A 781 -5.83 0.79 -3.49
CA LEU A 781 -6.26 1.74 -4.53
C LEU A 781 -7.09 2.90 -3.94
N ASP A 782 -6.45 3.63 -3.04
CA ASP A 782 -7.03 4.51 -2.01
C ASP A 782 -6.54 5.96 -2.01
N GLY A 783 -5.78 6.37 -3.02
CA GLY A 783 -5.35 7.76 -3.18
C GLY A 783 -6.38 8.71 -3.82
N PHE A 784 -6.20 10.02 -3.65
CA PHE A 784 -6.88 11.07 -4.43
C PHE A 784 -6.39 11.12 -5.89
N HIS A 785 -5.23 10.54 -6.17
CA HIS A 785 -4.74 10.27 -7.51
C HIS A 785 -4.84 8.78 -7.83
N THR A 786 -5.16 8.47 -9.08
CA THR A 786 -4.98 7.12 -9.61
C THR A 786 -3.49 6.74 -9.66
N SER A 787 -3.18 5.46 -9.88
CA SER A 787 -1.79 4.97 -9.80
C SER A 787 -0.83 5.65 -10.77
N ASP A 788 -1.28 6.12 -11.94
CA ASP A 788 -0.42 6.87 -12.87
C ASP A 788 -0.24 8.36 -12.51
N GLY A 789 -0.87 8.83 -11.44
CA GLY A 789 -0.85 10.22 -11.03
C GLY A 789 -1.94 11.10 -11.64
N THR A 790 -2.96 10.53 -12.31
CA THR A 790 -4.12 11.31 -12.74
C THR A 790 -5.00 11.65 -11.52
N PRO A 791 -5.34 12.95 -11.27
CA PRO A 791 -6.21 13.35 -10.17
C PRO A 791 -7.63 12.80 -10.35
N LYS A 792 -8.21 12.28 -9.27
CA LYS A 792 -9.64 11.93 -9.22
C LYS A 792 -10.48 13.20 -9.03
N PRO A 793 -11.77 13.21 -9.41
CA PRO A 793 -12.64 14.37 -9.21
C PRO A 793 -12.71 14.87 -7.75
N THR A 794 -12.46 13.99 -6.78
CA THR A 794 -12.44 14.35 -5.36
C THR A 794 -11.22 15.17 -4.95
N TRP A 795 -10.18 15.26 -5.78
CA TRP A 795 -9.05 16.17 -5.58
C TRP A 795 -9.48 17.64 -5.78
N ASP A 796 -10.30 17.89 -6.81
CA ASP A 796 -10.86 19.22 -7.05
C ASP A 796 -11.84 19.62 -5.92
N GLU A 797 -12.64 18.68 -5.43
CA GLU A 797 -13.51 18.89 -4.26
C GLU A 797 -12.67 19.25 -3.01
N LEU A 798 -11.58 18.52 -2.76
CA LEU A 798 -10.68 18.82 -1.65
C LEU A 798 -10.06 20.22 -1.77
N ARG A 799 -9.60 20.59 -2.97
CA ARG A 799 -9.09 21.93 -3.26
C ARG A 799 -10.11 23.00 -2.94
N GLU A 800 -11.36 22.81 -3.36
CA GLU A 800 -12.43 23.76 -3.10
C GLU A 800 -12.79 23.85 -1.60
N VAL A 801 -12.88 22.72 -0.89
CA VAL A 801 -13.17 22.71 0.55
C VAL A 801 -12.07 23.41 1.36
N LEU A 802 -10.81 23.26 0.94
CA LEU A 802 -9.64 23.80 1.64
C LEU A 802 -9.20 25.19 1.18
N ALA A 803 -9.90 25.75 0.19
CA ALA A 803 -9.64 27.04 -0.41
C ALA A 803 -9.32 28.14 0.63
N PRO A 804 -8.52 29.16 0.26
CA PRO A 804 -8.12 30.23 1.17
C PRO A 804 -9.29 31.11 1.64
N VAL A 805 -10.47 30.92 1.06
CA VAL A 805 -11.69 31.67 1.36
C VAL A 805 -12.89 30.74 1.56
N ARG A 806 -13.77 31.10 2.51
CA ARG A 806 -15.13 30.54 2.63
C ARG A 806 -16.16 31.64 2.45
N VAL A 807 -17.30 31.28 1.86
CA VAL A 807 -18.37 32.23 1.52
C VAL A 807 -19.67 31.76 2.15
N VAL A 808 -20.32 32.65 2.90
CA VAL A 808 -21.64 32.41 3.49
C VAL A 808 -22.58 33.54 3.07
N MET A 809 -23.82 33.21 2.72
CA MET A 809 -24.85 34.20 2.41
C MET A 809 -25.33 34.90 3.69
N GLU A 810 -25.43 36.23 3.65
CA GLU A 810 -25.89 37.04 4.78
C GLU A 810 -26.38 38.41 4.29
N ASP A 811 -27.41 38.99 4.91
CA ASP A 811 -27.83 40.40 4.75
C ASP A 811 -27.90 40.95 3.30
N GLY A 812 -28.37 40.13 2.35
CA GLY A 812 -28.47 40.54 0.94
C GLY A 812 -27.12 40.60 0.22
N GLY A 813 -26.09 39.96 0.75
CA GLY A 813 -24.75 39.86 0.19
C GLY A 813 -24.05 38.57 0.62
N VAL A 814 -22.74 38.65 0.77
CA VAL A 814 -21.90 37.53 1.21
C VAL A 814 -20.91 37.94 2.29
N ARG A 815 -20.67 37.04 3.25
CA ARG A 815 -19.55 37.13 4.19
C ARG A 815 -18.43 36.23 3.69
N VAL A 816 -17.24 36.81 3.52
CA VAL A 816 -16.03 36.13 3.07
C VAL A 816 -15.11 35.95 4.27
N TYR A 817 -14.78 34.71 4.59
CA TYR A 817 -13.88 34.31 5.67
C TYR A 817 -12.49 33.99 5.12
N ASN A 818 -11.44 34.51 5.75
CA ASN A 818 -10.05 34.16 5.47
C ASN A 818 -9.66 32.87 6.23
N THR A 819 -9.27 31.82 5.50
CA THR A 819 -8.89 30.53 6.09
C THR A 819 -7.37 30.36 6.33
N TYR A 820 -6.56 31.38 6.01
CA TYR A 820 -5.15 31.44 6.36
C TYR A 820 -4.92 31.64 7.87
N ASP A 821 -3.76 31.19 8.34
CA ASP A 821 -3.25 31.31 9.71
C ASP A 821 -2.38 32.56 9.92
N PHE A 822 -1.70 33.04 8.87
CA PHE A 822 -0.74 34.14 8.95
C PHE A 822 -1.03 35.27 7.96
N LYS A 823 -1.47 34.97 6.73
CA LYS A 823 -1.67 35.94 5.64
C LYS A 823 -3.03 36.63 5.67
N THR A 824 -3.03 37.88 5.21
CA THR A 824 -4.25 38.60 4.80
C THR A 824 -4.71 38.12 3.41
N LEU A 825 -5.92 38.51 3.00
CA LEU A 825 -6.40 38.29 1.62
C LEU A 825 -6.01 39.42 0.65
N ASP A 826 -5.03 40.26 1.00
CA ASP A 826 -4.58 41.36 0.15
C ASP A 826 -4.11 40.87 -1.22
N GLY A 827 -4.58 41.53 -2.29
CA GLY A 827 -4.24 41.18 -3.66
C GLY A 827 -5.15 40.13 -4.29
N MET A 828 -6.07 39.53 -3.53
CA MET A 828 -7.15 38.72 -4.08
C MET A 828 -8.31 39.59 -4.61
N VAL A 829 -9.00 39.10 -5.63
CA VAL A 829 -10.19 39.74 -6.21
C VAL A 829 -11.32 38.72 -6.23
N MET A 830 -12.49 39.09 -5.70
CA MET A 830 -13.74 38.34 -5.82
C MET A 830 -14.50 38.82 -7.06
N HIS A 831 -14.62 37.95 -8.05
CA HIS A 831 -15.48 38.11 -9.22
C HIS A 831 -16.83 37.46 -8.91
N TRP A 832 -17.87 38.26 -8.75
CA TRP A 832 -19.20 37.74 -8.47
C TRP A 832 -20.13 37.90 -9.68
N SER A 833 -21.03 36.94 -9.87
CA SER A 833 -22.04 37.01 -10.91
C SER A 833 -23.33 36.30 -10.49
N VAL A 834 -24.47 36.90 -10.84
CA VAL A 834 -25.75 36.22 -10.74
C VAL A 834 -26.10 35.67 -12.11
N ASN A 835 -26.26 34.36 -12.20
CA ASN A 835 -26.58 33.64 -13.42
C ASN A 835 -28.00 33.07 -13.29
N CYS A 836 -28.83 33.16 -14.33
CA CYS A 836 -30.13 32.48 -14.38
C CYS A 836 -30.19 31.61 -15.64
N ASP A 837 -30.46 30.32 -15.49
CA ASP A 837 -30.38 29.29 -16.53
C ASP A 837 -29.07 29.38 -17.35
N GLY A 838 -27.95 29.54 -16.63
CA GLY A 838 -26.61 29.64 -17.21
C GLY A 838 -26.29 30.97 -17.90
N LYS A 839 -27.18 31.96 -17.84
CA LYS A 839 -26.93 33.30 -18.40
C LYS A 839 -26.63 34.31 -17.31
N ARG A 840 -25.50 34.99 -17.44
CA ARG A 840 -25.14 36.11 -16.56
C ARG A 840 -26.15 37.25 -16.70
N VAL A 841 -26.80 37.58 -15.60
CA VAL A 841 -27.75 38.69 -15.49
C VAL A 841 -27.07 39.95 -14.97
N ARG A 842 -26.17 39.77 -13.99
CA ARG A 842 -25.38 40.85 -13.38
C ARG A 842 -24.12 40.31 -12.72
N GLY A 843 -23.28 41.19 -12.24
CA GLY A 843 -22.07 40.84 -11.51
C GLY A 843 -21.11 42.01 -11.41
N GLY A 844 -19.98 41.78 -10.76
CA GLY A 844 -18.93 42.76 -10.59
C GLY A 844 -17.66 42.14 -10.04
N GLU A 845 -16.67 42.98 -9.80
CA GLU A 845 -15.39 42.58 -9.24
C GLU A 845 -15.14 43.41 -7.98
N ILE A 846 -14.70 42.75 -6.92
CA ILE A 846 -14.41 43.38 -5.64
C ILE A 846 -13.00 42.94 -5.23
N PRO A 847 -12.01 43.84 -5.31
CA PRO A 847 -10.71 43.61 -4.67
C PRO A 847 -10.93 43.39 -3.17
N LEU A 848 -10.36 42.32 -2.63
CA LEU A 848 -10.40 42.09 -1.19
C LEU A 848 -9.35 42.98 -0.53
N ASP A 849 -9.81 43.85 0.36
CA ASP A 849 -8.94 44.56 1.30
C ASP A 849 -8.28 43.54 2.26
N ALA A 850 -7.31 43.96 3.06
CA ALA A 850 -6.57 43.18 4.08
C ALA A 850 -7.46 42.49 5.14
N ILE A 851 -8.29 41.52 4.75
CA ILE A 851 -9.03 40.67 5.66
C ILE A 851 -7.99 39.82 6.37
N GLU A 852 -7.77 40.12 7.65
CA GLU A 852 -6.76 39.48 8.49
C GLU A 852 -6.96 37.97 8.56
N ALA A 853 -5.86 37.24 8.83
CA ALA A 853 -5.90 35.79 9.03
C ALA A 853 -6.98 35.41 10.05
N ARG A 854 -7.74 34.34 9.76
CA ARG A 854 -8.85 33.85 10.61
C ARG A 854 -9.97 34.86 10.90
N SER A 855 -10.09 35.92 10.10
CA SER A 855 -11.16 36.91 10.20
C SER A 855 -12.07 36.89 8.97
N ASP A 856 -13.11 37.73 8.97
CA ASP A 856 -14.08 37.79 7.89
C ASP A 856 -14.57 39.22 7.61
N LYS A 857 -15.18 39.40 6.45
CA LYS A 857 -15.79 40.67 6.04
C LYS A 857 -17.06 40.44 5.22
N HIS A 858 -18.08 41.23 5.50
CA HIS A 858 -19.32 41.25 4.75
C HIS A 858 -19.23 42.19 3.52
N PHE A 859 -19.76 41.73 2.39
CA PHE A 859 -19.88 42.46 1.14
C PHE A 859 -21.34 42.47 0.68
N ALA A 860 -21.94 43.65 0.63
CA ALA A 860 -23.26 43.83 0.07
C ALA A 860 -23.23 43.66 -1.46
N LEU A 861 -24.09 42.80 -2.00
CA LEU A 861 -24.18 42.51 -3.43
C LEU A 861 -25.61 42.81 -3.91
N ASP A 862 -25.78 43.12 -5.20
CA ASP A 862 -27.13 43.15 -5.78
C ASP A 862 -27.52 41.73 -6.20
N LEU A 863 -28.25 41.04 -5.32
CA LEU A 863 -28.69 39.65 -5.50
C LEU A 863 -30.14 39.52 -5.95
N SER A 864 -30.74 40.60 -6.47
CA SER A 864 -32.16 40.63 -6.83
C SER A 864 -32.50 39.68 -7.99
N VAL A 865 -33.35 38.69 -7.71
CA VAL A 865 -33.81 37.66 -8.66
C VAL A 865 -35.33 37.50 -8.72
N ASP A 866 -36.09 38.30 -7.95
CA ASP A 866 -37.55 38.14 -7.79
C ASP A 866 -38.34 38.25 -9.10
N ASP A 867 -37.84 39.00 -10.08
CA ASP A 867 -38.47 39.16 -11.40
C ASP A 867 -37.97 38.14 -12.44
N LEU A 868 -36.96 37.34 -12.09
CA LEU A 868 -36.34 36.37 -12.98
C LEU A 868 -37.08 35.03 -12.91
N ASP A 869 -36.81 34.19 -13.89
CA ASP A 869 -37.43 32.87 -14.09
C ASP A 869 -36.29 31.87 -14.32
N GLY A 870 -36.44 30.66 -13.79
CA GLY A 870 -35.44 29.59 -13.90
C GLY A 870 -34.54 29.43 -12.67
N LEU A 871 -33.50 28.62 -12.81
CA LEU A 871 -32.49 28.40 -11.77
C LEU A 871 -31.51 29.57 -11.76
N CYS A 872 -31.60 30.40 -10.73
CA CYS A 872 -30.71 31.50 -10.48
C CYS A 872 -29.67 31.16 -9.39
N THR A 873 -28.40 31.38 -9.70
CA THR A 873 -27.25 31.15 -8.82
C THR A 873 -26.43 32.42 -8.65
N LEU A 874 -25.76 32.55 -7.50
CA LEU A 874 -24.64 33.44 -7.27
C LEU A 874 -23.36 32.64 -7.44
N ASP A 875 -22.48 33.06 -8.32
CA ASP A 875 -21.12 32.53 -8.49
C ASP A 875 -20.12 33.57 -7.97
N CYS A 876 -19.23 33.16 -7.07
CA CYS A 876 -18.12 33.94 -6.54
C CYS A 876 -16.80 33.22 -6.87
N VAL A 877 -16.03 33.77 -7.80
CA VAL A 877 -14.72 33.27 -8.22
C VAL A 877 -13.63 34.15 -7.61
N PHE A 878 -12.67 33.55 -6.91
CA PHE A 878 -11.59 34.28 -6.25
C PHE A 878 -10.29 34.07 -7.00
N THR A 879 -9.63 35.16 -7.36
CA THR A 879 -8.37 35.14 -8.11
C THR A 879 -7.27 35.91 -7.42
N GLU A 880 -6.03 35.42 -7.48
CA GLU A 880 -4.82 36.15 -7.12
C GLU A 880 -3.84 36.08 -8.30
N LYS A 881 -3.32 37.22 -8.77
CA LYS A 881 -2.42 37.30 -9.95
C LYS A 881 -2.93 36.50 -11.16
N GLU A 882 -4.24 36.62 -11.43
CA GLU A 882 -4.95 35.93 -12.54
C GLU A 882 -5.12 34.40 -12.37
N CYS A 883 -4.66 33.81 -11.28
CA CYS A 883 -4.91 32.40 -10.95
C CYS A 883 -6.19 32.26 -10.13
N GLU A 884 -7.08 31.34 -10.52
CA GLU A 884 -8.26 30.97 -9.74
C GLU A 884 -7.88 30.14 -8.52
N LEU A 885 -8.32 30.56 -7.35
CA LEU A 885 -8.04 29.92 -6.06
C LEU A 885 -9.27 29.25 -5.45
N ALA A 886 -10.47 29.70 -5.80
CA ALA A 886 -11.73 29.15 -5.31
C ALA A 886 -12.90 29.56 -6.22
N HIS A 887 -13.89 28.68 -6.36
CA HIS A 887 -15.17 28.99 -6.99
C HIS A 887 -16.33 28.52 -6.10
N LYS A 888 -17.10 29.47 -5.57
CA LYS A 888 -18.29 29.21 -4.75
C LYS A 888 -19.56 29.53 -5.50
N GLN A 889 -20.48 28.57 -5.57
CA GLN A 889 -21.80 28.76 -6.14
C GLN A 889 -22.88 28.59 -5.08
N VAL A 890 -23.84 29.50 -5.03
CA VAL A 890 -24.98 29.45 -4.10
C VAL A 890 -26.29 29.60 -4.87
N LYS A 891 -27.28 28.75 -4.57
CA LYS A 891 -28.63 28.88 -5.16
C LYS A 891 -29.34 30.10 -4.57
N LEU A 892 -29.83 30.98 -5.44
CA LEU A 892 -30.64 32.15 -5.06
C LEU A 892 -32.14 31.90 -5.24
N SER A 893 -32.53 31.28 -6.36
CA SER A 893 -33.91 30.93 -6.68
C SER A 893 -33.93 29.78 -7.67
N ASP A 894 -34.96 28.94 -7.62
CA ASP A 894 -35.29 27.92 -8.62
C ASP A 894 -36.74 28.06 -9.09
N THR A 895 -37.30 29.27 -8.95
CA THR A 895 -38.70 29.53 -9.28
C THR A 895 -38.92 29.49 -10.79
N ILE A 896 -39.63 28.46 -11.24
CA ILE A 896 -40.11 28.35 -12.62
C ILE A 896 -41.51 28.98 -12.72
N LYS A 897 -41.57 30.18 -13.29
CA LYS A 897 -42.80 30.93 -13.61
C LYS A 897 -43.39 30.52 -14.96
N ARG A 898 -42.58 29.97 -15.87
CA ARG A 898 -43.07 29.40 -17.14
C ARG A 898 -43.84 28.10 -16.91
N GLN A 899 -45.16 28.21 -16.90
CA GLN A 899 -46.02 27.05 -17.05
C GLN A 899 -46.14 26.69 -18.53
N TYR A 900 -45.87 25.42 -18.87
CA TYR A 900 -46.26 24.90 -20.17
C TYR A 900 -47.79 24.97 -20.29
N VAL A 901 -48.28 25.75 -21.25
CA VAL A 901 -49.72 25.86 -21.53
C VAL A 901 -50.07 24.78 -22.55
N PRO A 902 -50.90 23.77 -22.19
CA PRO A 902 -51.30 22.74 -23.14
C PRO A 902 -52.06 23.35 -24.31
N ALA A 903 -51.54 23.16 -25.53
CA ALA A 903 -52.22 23.52 -26.77
C ALA A 903 -52.88 22.27 -27.38
N PRO A 904 -54.12 22.36 -27.90
CA PRO A 904 -54.72 21.30 -28.71
C PRO A 904 -53.80 20.90 -29.86
N PHE A 905 -53.61 19.59 -30.06
CA PHE A 905 -52.84 19.05 -31.18
C PHE A 905 -53.54 17.84 -31.78
N ALA A 906 -53.36 17.64 -33.08
CA ALA A 906 -53.88 16.46 -33.76
C ALA A 906 -53.08 15.23 -33.30
N HIS A 907 -53.80 14.22 -32.83
CA HIS A 907 -53.21 12.99 -32.37
C HIS A 907 -54.16 11.80 -32.52
N SER A 908 -53.59 10.59 -32.44
CA SER A 908 -54.34 9.35 -32.38
C SER A 908 -53.78 8.45 -31.29
N VAL A 909 -54.66 7.87 -30.49
CA VAL A 909 -54.34 6.81 -29.53
C VAL A 909 -54.84 5.49 -30.10
N THR A 910 -53.97 4.49 -30.20
CA THR A 910 -54.33 3.13 -30.63
C THR A 910 -53.85 2.12 -29.59
N GLU A 911 -54.77 1.35 -29.02
CA GLU A 911 -54.45 0.30 -28.05
C GLU A 911 -54.22 -1.05 -28.77
N HIS A 912 -53.20 -1.77 -28.35
CA HIS A 912 -52.79 -3.06 -28.92
C HIS A 912 -52.39 -4.03 -27.81
N GLY A 913 -53.27 -4.97 -27.45
CA GLY A 913 -52.96 -6.00 -26.44
C GLY A 913 -52.58 -5.40 -25.08
N ASP A 914 -51.33 -5.62 -24.66
CA ASP A 914 -50.71 -5.10 -23.42
C ASP A 914 -49.98 -3.74 -23.61
N GLY A 915 -50.19 -3.08 -24.76
CA GLY A 915 -49.53 -1.83 -25.13
C GLY A 915 -50.44 -0.80 -25.80
N MET A 916 -49.87 0.36 -26.08
CA MET A 916 -50.54 1.50 -26.70
C MET A 916 -49.57 2.26 -27.60
N GLN A 917 -50.10 2.87 -28.66
CA GLN A 917 -49.39 3.78 -29.53
C GLN A 917 -50.08 5.15 -29.52
N ILE A 918 -49.30 6.21 -29.30
CA ILE A 918 -49.72 7.60 -29.40
C ILE A 918 -48.96 8.24 -30.56
N ARG A 919 -49.67 8.71 -31.58
CA ARG A 919 -49.08 9.48 -32.69
C ARG A 919 -49.56 10.92 -32.60
N GLY A 920 -48.63 11.86 -32.69
CA GLY A 920 -48.92 13.28 -32.85
C GLY A 920 -48.17 13.86 -34.03
N ASP A 921 -48.23 15.18 -34.19
CA ASP A 921 -47.50 15.86 -35.27
C ASP A 921 -45.99 15.70 -35.09
N GLY A 922 -45.36 14.96 -36.01
CA GLY A 922 -43.92 14.71 -36.01
C GLY A 922 -43.41 13.75 -34.94
N PHE A 923 -44.25 13.01 -34.20
CA PHE A 923 -43.78 11.99 -33.26
C PHE A 923 -44.70 10.76 -33.13
N GLU A 924 -44.12 9.65 -32.70
CA GLU A 924 -44.80 8.38 -32.43
C GLU A 924 -44.20 7.73 -31.18
N LEU A 925 -45.02 7.60 -30.13
CA LEU A 925 -44.64 7.07 -28.82
C LEU A 925 -45.41 5.77 -28.55
N HIS A 926 -44.70 4.70 -28.24
CA HIS A 926 -45.28 3.40 -27.91
C HIS A 926 -45.10 3.11 -26.43
N PHE A 927 -46.11 2.49 -25.83
CA PHE A 927 -46.12 1.99 -24.48
C PHE A 927 -46.25 0.47 -24.50
N LYS A 928 -45.55 -0.18 -23.59
CA LYS A 928 -45.68 -1.61 -23.30
C LYS A 928 -45.60 -1.80 -21.79
N ASN A 929 -46.53 -2.55 -21.20
CA ASN A 929 -46.57 -2.77 -19.74
C ASN A 929 -46.53 -1.46 -18.94
N GLY A 930 -47.28 -0.45 -19.38
CA GLY A 930 -47.40 0.83 -18.69
C GLY A 930 -46.19 1.76 -18.75
N VAL A 931 -45.14 1.43 -19.51
CA VAL A 931 -43.97 2.30 -19.69
C VAL A 931 -43.70 2.58 -21.18
N PRO A 932 -43.11 3.74 -21.54
CA PRO A 932 -42.63 3.99 -22.89
C PRO A 932 -41.64 2.91 -23.33
N SER A 933 -41.83 2.40 -24.54
CA SER A 933 -41.04 1.32 -25.12
C SER A 933 -40.40 1.65 -26.45
N LYS A 934 -40.87 2.71 -27.10
CA LYS A 934 -40.29 3.20 -28.34
C LYS A 934 -40.74 4.64 -28.59
N LEU A 935 -39.84 5.49 -29.08
CA LEU A 935 -40.16 6.85 -29.51
C LEU A 935 -39.51 7.13 -30.86
N LEU A 936 -40.32 7.56 -31.83
CA LEU A 936 -39.85 8.20 -33.05
C LEU A 936 -40.19 9.69 -33.04
N ARG A 937 -39.27 10.51 -33.57
CA ARG A 937 -39.49 11.94 -33.79
C ARG A 937 -38.97 12.31 -35.19
N GLY A 938 -39.82 12.93 -36.02
CA GLY A 938 -39.49 13.26 -37.41
C GLY A 938 -39.10 12.05 -38.26
N GLY A 939 -39.60 10.85 -37.94
CA GLY A 939 -39.22 9.59 -38.58
C GLY A 939 -37.91 8.97 -38.08
N ARG A 940 -37.15 9.64 -37.20
CA ARG A 940 -35.93 9.10 -36.58
C ARG A 940 -36.26 8.36 -35.29
N MET A 941 -35.65 7.20 -35.09
CA MET A 941 -35.72 6.47 -33.83
C MET A 941 -34.93 7.20 -32.74
N ILE A 942 -35.59 7.54 -31.65
CA ILE A 942 -34.97 8.13 -30.46
C ILE A 942 -34.53 7.00 -29.52
N PHE A 943 -35.44 6.05 -29.26
CA PHE A 943 -35.18 4.82 -28.54
C PHE A 943 -36.18 3.73 -28.95
N ASP A 944 -35.79 2.46 -28.81
CA ASP A 944 -36.59 1.27 -29.19
C ASP A 944 -36.62 0.18 -28.11
N ALA A 945 -36.32 0.54 -26.86
CA ALA A 945 -36.44 -0.34 -25.69
C ALA A 945 -37.40 0.23 -24.62
N PRO A 946 -38.01 -0.63 -23.78
CA PRO A 946 -38.75 -0.21 -22.58
C PRO A 946 -37.91 0.63 -21.61
N MET A 947 -38.46 1.76 -21.20
CA MET A 947 -38.02 2.52 -20.05
C MET A 947 -38.02 1.65 -18.80
N LYS A 948 -37.01 1.81 -17.94
CA LYS A 948 -36.91 1.10 -16.66
C LYS A 948 -36.79 2.09 -15.51
N LEU A 949 -37.49 1.79 -14.41
CA LEU A 949 -37.19 2.37 -13.10
C LEU A 949 -36.08 1.55 -12.46
N ASN A 950 -35.01 2.21 -12.01
CA ASN A 950 -33.84 1.54 -11.47
C ASN A 950 -33.44 2.05 -10.09
N LEU A 951 -33.44 1.15 -9.11
CA LEU A 951 -33.00 1.41 -7.74
C LEU A 951 -31.52 1.04 -7.50
N TRP A 952 -30.84 0.53 -8.53
CA TRP A 952 -29.48 0.00 -8.44
C TRP A 952 -28.45 0.93 -9.08
N ARG A 953 -27.27 1.02 -8.47
CA ARG A 953 -26.04 1.50 -9.10
C ARG A 953 -24.96 0.42 -8.96
N ALA A 954 -23.96 0.42 -9.84
CA ALA A 954 -22.78 -0.41 -9.62
C ALA A 954 -22.16 -0.02 -8.26
N PRO A 955 -21.91 -0.97 -7.35
CA PRO A 955 -21.38 -0.66 -6.02
C PRO A 955 -20.01 0.02 -6.10
N THR A 956 -19.77 0.97 -5.20
CA THR A 956 -18.42 1.50 -4.97
C THR A 956 -17.74 0.73 -3.83
N ASP A 957 -16.43 0.91 -3.63
CA ASP A 957 -15.71 0.26 -2.52
C ASP A 957 -16.31 0.57 -1.15
N ASN A 958 -16.85 1.79 -0.98
CA ASN A 958 -17.54 2.21 0.24
C ASN A 958 -18.82 1.40 0.53
N ASP A 959 -19.50 0.92 -0.53
CA ASP A 959 -20.68 0.06 -0.40
C ASP A 959 -20.30 -1.36 0.07
N GLY A 960 -19.05 -1.77 -0.18
CA GLY A 960 -18.45 -3.04 0.23
C GLY A 960 -17.64 -3.70 -0.89
N ILE A 961 -16.63 -4.49 -0.52
CA ILE A 961 -15.78 -5.27 -1.43
C ILE A 961 -16.14 -6.75 -1.28
N GLU A 962 -16.49 -7.38 -2.40
CA GLU A 962 -16.84 -8.81 -2.42
C GLU A 962 -15.64 -9.67 -2.03
N GLY A 963 -15.85 -10.64 -1.13
CA GLY A 963 -14.79 -11.51 -0.61
C GLY A 963 -14.00 -10.93 0.58
N LEU A 964 -14.14 -9.63 0.90
CA LEU A 964 -13.48 -9.00 2.04
C LEU A 964 -14.50 -8.50 3.09
N PHE A 965 -15.24 -7.44 2.78
CA PHE A 965 -16.23 -6.86 3.67
C PHE A 965 -17.43 -6.35 2.87
N THR A 966 -18.62 -6.89 3.15
CA THR A 966 -19.78 -6.64 2.29
C THR A 966 -20.58 -5.38 2.65
N ARG A 967 -20.33 -4.73 3.80
CA ARG A 967 -21.03 -3.50 4.26
C ARG A 967 -22.51 -3.42 3.79
N ARG A 968 -22.89 -2.41 3.00
CA ARG A 968 -24.25 -2.21 2.45
C ARG A 968 -24.54 -3.19 1.30
N LEU A 969 -23.54 -3.55 0.51
CA LEU A 969 -23.64 -4.50 -0.59
C LEU A 969 -24.24 -5.85 -0.14
N GLY A 970 -23.92 -6.30 1.08
CA GLY A 970 -24.48 -7.51 1.67
C GLY A 970 -26.00 -7.42 1.89
N GLU A 971 -26.48 -6.35 2.51
CA GLU A 971 -27.93 -6.10 2.69
C GLU A 971 -28.63 -6.00 1.34
N TRP A 972 -28.03 -5.30 0.38
CA TRP A 972 -28.60 -5.09 -0.94
C TRP A 972 -28.72 -6.37 -1.77
N ARG A 973 -27.70 -7.23 -1.75
CA ARG A 973 -27.76 -8.53 -2.42
C ARG A 973 -28.79 -9.44 -1.76
N LYS A 974 -28.81 -9.50 -0.42
CA LYS A 974 -29.80 -10.29 0.32
C LYS A 974 -31.23 -9.83 0.04
N SER A 975 -31.42 -8.53 -0.15
CA SER A 975 -32.72 -7.91 -0.47
C SER A 975 -33.03 -7.87 -1.96
N LEU A 976 -32.14 -8.41 -2.81
CA LEU A 976 -32.25 -8.50 -4.26
C LEU A 976 -32.52 -7.15 -4.95
N VAL A 977 -31.99 -6.04 -4.41
CA VAL A 977 -32.23 -4.67 -4.91
C VAL A 977 -31.89 -4.53 -6.40
N HIS A 978 -30.81 -5.17 -6.84
CA HIS A 978 -30.35 -5.21 -8.23
C HIS A 978 -31.35 -5.85 -9.22
N THR A 979 -32.37 -6.56 -8.72
CA THR A 979 -33.44 -7.17 -9.53
C THR A 979 -34.73 -6.34 -9.53
N ALA A 980 -34.76 -5.21 -8.80
CA ALA A 980 -35.95 -4.38 -8.68
C ALA A 980 -36.38 -3.82 -10.03
N GLY A 981 -37.67 -3.95 -10.34
CA GLY A 981 -38.26 -3.43 -11.55
C GLY A 981 -39.73 -3.08 -11.39
N PHE A 982 -40.25 -2.26 -12.29
CA PHE A 982 -41.66 -1.89 -12.30
C PHE A 982 -42.51 -3.02 -12.89
N PHE A 983 -43.40 -3.57 -12.07
CA PHE A 983 -44.44 -4.50 -12.45
C PHE A 983 -45.77 -3.74 -12.59
N CYS A 984 -46.12 -3.39 -13.82
CA CYS A 984 -47.39 -2.74 -14.12
C CYS A 984 -48.56 -3.72 -13.92
N ARG A 985 -49.62 -3.25 -13.26
CA ARG A 985 -50.87 -4.00 -13.05
C ARG A 985 -52.01 -3.44 -13.87
N ARG A 986 -52.00 -2.13 -14.07
CA ARG A 986 -53.07 -1.40 -14.76
C ARG A 986 -52.46 -0.22 -15.50
N THR A 987 -52.91 0.00 -16.73
CA THR A 987 -52.66 1.22 -17.49
C THR A 987 -54.01 1.84 -17.82
N GLU A 988 -54.14 3.15 -17.64
CA GLU A 988 -55.32 3.93 -17.98
C GLU A 988 -54.91 5.07 -18.91
N VAL A 989 -55.79 5.38 -19.85
CA VAL A 989 -55.57 6.48 -20.79
C VAL A 989 -56.72 7.47 -20.66
N CYS A 990 -56.38 8.74 -20.46
CA CYS A 990 -57.31 9.84 -20.51
C CYS A 990 -56.90 10.77 -21.67
N ASP A 991 -57.64 10.67 -22.76
CA ASP A 991 -57.52 11.55 -23.92
C ASP A 991 -58.34 12.83 -23.66
N ARG A 992 -57.66 13.99 -23.68
CA ARG A 992 -58.28 15.31 -23.59
C ARG A 992 -57.72 16.22 -24.67
N PRO A 993 -58.48 17.23 -25.13
CA PRO A 993 -57.96 18.26 -26.02
C PRO A 993 -56.68 18.89 -25.48
N GLY A 994 -55.56 18.68 -26.18
CA GLY A 994 -54.25 19.24 -25.86
C GLY A 994 -53.38 18.46 -24.89
N CYS A 995 -53.83 17.32 -24.36
CA CYS A 995 -53.04 16.47 -23.48
C CYS A 995 -53.57 15.03 -23.47
N VAL A 996 -52.74 14.05 -23.82
CA VAL A 996 -53.02 12.63 -23.56
C VAL A 996 -52.33 12.25 -22.26
N THR A 997 -53.09 11.76 -21.29
CA THR A 997 -52.53 11.28 -20.01
C THR A 997 -52.55 9.76 -19.98
N VAL A 998 -51.40 9.15 -19.70
CA VAL A 998 -51.25 7.71 -19.47
C VAL A 998 -50.87 7.52 -18.01
N THR A 999 -51.70 6.79 -17.27
CA THR A 999 -51.45 6.47 -15.87
C THR A 999 -51.21 4.98 -15.73
N ALA A 1000 -50.00 4.59 -15.33
CA ALA A 1000 -49.62 3.21 -15.06
C ALA A 1000 -49.52 2.99 -13.55
N SER A 1001 -50.35 2.12 -13.01
CA SER A 1001 -50.34 1.72 -11.61
C SER A 1001 -49.82 0.30 -11.46
N GLY A 1002 -48.92 0.10 -10.50
CA GLY A 1002 -48.21 -1.16 -10.31
C GLY A 1002 -47.34 -1.11 -9.07
N ARG A 1003 -46.26 -1.88 -9.10
CA ARG A 1003 -45.27 -1.89 -8.01
C ARG A 1003 -43.85 -1.89 -8.54
N VAL A 1004 -42.94 -1.19 -7.88
CA VAL A 1004 -41.50 -1.43 -8.02
C VAL A 1004 -41.08 -2.39 -6.93
N LEU A 1005 -40.59 -3.57 -7.31
CA LEU A 1005 -40.19 -4.62 -6.38
C LEU A 1005 -39.09 -5.52 -6.97
N PRO A 1006 -38.22 -6.09 -6.13
CA PRO A 1006 -37.28 -7.13 -6.55
C PRO A 1006 -37.97 -8.46 -6.80
N GLN A 1007 -37.30 -9.34 -7.55
CA GLN A 1007 -37.73 -10.73 -7.69
C GLN A 1007 -37.68 -11.43 -6.32
N SER A 1008 -38.68 -12.27 -6.04
CA SER A 1008 -38.69 -13.17 -4.88
C SER A 1008 -38.53 -12.54 -3.49
N SER A 1009 -38.78 -11.23 -3.30
CA SER A 1009 -38.76 -10.59 -1.98
C SER A 1009 -40.07 -9.87 -1.65
N TYR A 1010 -40.44 -9.83 -0.37
CA TYR A 1010 -41.66 -9.16 0.12
C TYR A 1010 -41.36 -7.73 0.65
N TRP A 1011 -40.91 -6.87 -0.25
CA TRP A 1011 -40.80 -5.43 -0.05
C TRP A 1011 -40.86 -4.72 -1.41
N GLY A 1012 -41.15 -3.42 -1.40
CA GLY A 1012 -41.13 -2.61 -2.61
C GLY A 1012 -41.90 -1.32 -2.44
N PHE A 1013 -42.37 -0.77 -3.55
CA PHE A 1013 -43.15 0.45 -3.60
C PHE A 1013 -44.43 0.20 -4.38
N GLU A 1014 -45.59 0.59 -3.84
CA GLU A 1014 -46.76 0.84 -4.66
C GLU A 1014 -46.45 2.07 -5.51
N THR A 1015 -46.59 1.96 -6.83
CA THR A 1015 -46.09 2.96 -7.76
C THR A 1015 -47.14 3.34 -8.77
N THR A 1016 -47.36 4.64 -8.91
CA THR A 1016 -48.16 5.23 -9.99
C THR A 1016 -47.27 6.13 -10.82
N ILE A 1017 -47.15 5.83 -12.12
CA ILE A 1017 -46.43 6.64 -13.08
C ILE A 1017 -47.47 7.34 -13.96
N THR A 1018 -47.40 8.66 -14.05
CA THR A 1018 -48.27 9.47 -14.90
C THR A 1018 -47.45 10.13 -15.99
N TYR A 1019 -47.72 9.78 -17.24
CA TYR A 1019 -47.16 10.40 -18.42
C TYR A 1019 -48.19 11.37 -19.00
N ARG A 1020 -47.87 12.66 -19.09
CA ARG A 1020 -48.68 13.66 -19.78
C ARG A 1020 -47.99 14.04 -21.08
N ILE A 1021 -48.61 13.64 -22.19
CA ILE A 1021 -48.10 13.85 -23.54
C ILE A 1021 -48.77 15.07 -24.14
N TYR A 1022 -47.95 16.01 -24.61
CA TYR A 1022 -48.38 17.26 -25.23
C TYR A 1022 -47.90 17.37 -26.68
N THR A 1023 -48.24 18.49 -27.34
CA THR A 1023 -47.79 18.78 -28.71
C THR A 1023 -46.26 18.73 -28.85
N GLY A 1024 -45.78 18.37 -30.04
CA GLY A 1024 -44.35 18.30 -30.35
C GLY A 1024 -43.58 17.13 -29.69
N GLY A 1025 -44.28 16.22 -29.00
CA GLY A 1025 -43.69 15.04 -28.37
C GLY A 1025 -43.14 15.29 -26.96
N ILE A 1026 -43.54 16.39 -26.31
CA ILE A 1026 -43.17 16.68 -24.93
C ILE A 1026 -43.91 15.70 -24.01
N VAL A 1027 -43.17 15.03 -23.13
CA VAL A 1027 -43.72 14.08 -22.15
C VAL A 1027 -43.31 14.51 -20.76
N ASN A 1028 -44.28 14.92 -19.93
CA ASN A 1028 -44.07 15.13 -18.50
C ASN A 1028 -44.30 13.80 -17.77
N ILE A 1029 -43.33 13.39 -16.95
CA ILE A 1029 -43.37 12.13 -16.20
C ILE A 1029 -43.42 12.47 -14.71
N ALA A 1030 -44.47 12.01 -14.04
CA ALA A 1030 -44.59 12.09 -12.59
C ALA A 1030 -44.61 10.68 -12.01
N VAL A 1031 -43.79 10.42 -10.99
CA VAL A 1031 -43.68 9.12 -10.33
C VAL A 1031 -44.05 9.30 -8.86
N ALA A 1032 -45.10 8.61 -8.42
CA ALA A 1032 -45.50 8.53 -7.01
C ALA A 1032 -45.21 7.12 -6.49
N MET A 1033 -44.46 7.04 -5.39
CA MET A 1033 -44.02 5.76 -4.78
C MET A 1033 -44.36 5.73 -3.29
N GLN A 1034 -44.99 4.65 -2.85
CA GLN A 1034 -45.30 4.42 -1.43
C GLN A 1034 -44.67 3.10 -0.98
N PRO A 1035 -43.74 3.10 -0.01
CA PRO A 1035 -43.05 1.89 0.41
C PRO A 1035 -44.00 0.90 1.12
N TYR A 1036 -43.73 -0.40 0.98
CA TYR A 1036 -44.36 -1.47 1.75
C TYR A 1036 -43.36 -2.61 2.02
N GLY A 1037 -43.66 -3.42 3.04
CA GLY A 1037 -42.75 -4.48 3.48
C GLY A 1037 -41.50 -3.92 4.15
N LYS A 1038 -40.47 -4.75 4.28
CA LYS A 1038 -39.19 -4.34 4.90
C LYS A 1038 -38.23 -3.87 3.82
N VAL A 1039 -38.32 -2.60 3.46
CA VAL A 1039 -37.38 -1.93 2.54
C VAL A 1039 -35.97 -1.93 3.19
N PRO A 1040 -34.88 -2.11 2.41
CA PRO A 1040 -33.52 -1.92 2.92
C PRO A 1040 -33.35 -0.58 3.61
N SER A 1041 -32.48 -0.55 4.63
CA SER A 1041 -32.25 0.65 5.44
C SER A 1041 -31.75 1.86 4.62
N VAL A 1042 -31.00 1.58 3.56
CA VAL A 1042 -30.55 2.54 2.55
C VAL A 1042 -30.69 1.90 1.17
N LEU A 1043 -31.19 2.66 0.19
CA LEU A 1043 -31.21 2.23 -1.21
C LEU A 1043 -30.04 2.86 -1.98
N PRO A 1044 -29.43 2.14 -2.94
CA PRO A 1044 -28.33 2.69 -3.75
C PRO A 1044 -28.73 3.92 -4.58
N ARG A 1045 -30.02 4.03 -4.92
CA ARG A 1045 -30.59 5.13 -5.70
C ARG A 1045 -32.11 5.22 -5.48
N VAL A 1046 -32.60 6.33 -4.91
CA VAL A 1046 -34.03 6.67 -4.81
C VAL A 1046 -34.16 8.17 -4.48
N GLY A 1047 -35.05 8.90 -5.15
CA GLY A 1047 -35.21 10.36 -4.97
C GLY A 1047 -35.31 11.10 -6.30
N ASP A 1048 -34.89 12.37 -6.34
CA ASP A 1048 -34.80 13.17 -7.59
C ASP A 1048 -33.81 12.58 -8.61
N ASP A 1049 -32.90 11.71 -8.15
CA ASP A 1049 -31.96 10.92 -8.95
C ASP A 1049 -32.50 9.55 -9.40
N LEU A 1050 -33.82 9.33 -9.35
CA LEU A 1050 -34.44 8.14 -9.93
C LEU A 1050 -34.28 8.15 -11.45
N ASP A 1051 -33.28 7.46 -11.97
CA ASP A 1051 -33.09 7.31 -13.41
C ASP A 1051 -34.25 6.52 -14.03
N VAL A 1052 -34.92 7.17 -14.99
CA VAL A 1052 -35.73 6.50 -16.00
C VAL A 1052 -34.91 6.42 -17.28
N TYR A 1053 -34.20 5.31 -17.47
CA TYR A 1053 -33.36 5.16 -18.67
C TYR A 1053 -33.98 4.25 -19.72
N VAL A 1054 -33.53 4.44 -20.95
CA VAL A 1054 -33.79 3.55 -22.09
C VAL A 1054 -32.45 3.10 -22.66
N PHE A 1055 -32.32 1.81 -22.99
CA PHE A 1055 -31.16 1.31 -23.73
C PHE A 1055 -31.26 1.71 -25.22
N GLY A 1056 -30.17 2.16 -25.84
CA GLY A 1056 -30.12 2.45 -27.28
C GLY A 1056 -30.47 3.87 -27.71
N ILE A 1057 -30.28 4.87 -26.83
CA ILE A 1057 -30.56 6.28 -27.13
C ILE A 1057 -29.58 6.79 -28.21
N SER A 1058 -30.10 7.41 -29.28
CA SER A 1058 -29.25 8.12 -30.26
C SER A 1058 -28.65 9.39 -29.61
N SER A 1059 -27.39 9.72 -29.90
CA SER A 1059 -26.56 10.77 -29.26
C SER A 1059 -27.06 12.22 -29.28
N GLU A 1060 -28.32 12.48 -29.66
CA GLU A 1060 -28.93 13.81 -29.83
C GLU A 1060 -30.12 14.07 -28.88
N VAL A 1061 -30.36 13.21 -27.88
CA VAL A 1061 -31.44 13.43 -26.89
C VAL A 1061 -30.94 14.32 -25.76
N VAL A 1062 -31.38 15.57 -25.75
CA VAL A 1062 -31.24 16.48 -24.60
C VAL A 1062 -32.39 16.21 -23.64
N PHE A 1063 -32.09 15.73 -22.43
CA PHE A 1063 -33.04 15.69 -21.32
C PHE A 1063 -33.01 17.06 -20.62
N ASP A 1064 -34.04 17.89 -20.79
CA ASP A 1064 -34.30 18.98 -19.84
C ASP A 1064 -34.85 18.33 -18.56
N ARG A 1065 -34.02 18.23 -17.52
CA ARG A 1065 -34.34 17.52 -16.27
C ARG A 1065 -35.39 18.28 -15.46
N LEU A 1066 -36.64 17.80 -15.48
CA LEU A 1066 -37.63 17.98 -14.42
C LEU A 1066 -38.42 16.67 -14.29
N LEU A 1067 -37.80 15.65 -13.68
CA LEU A 1067 -38.54 14.49 -13.18
C LEU A 1067 -38.96 14.83 -11.75
N THR A 1068 -40.25 15.01 -11.49
CA THR A 1068 -40.74 15.22 -10.11
C THR A 1068 -41.09 13.86 -9.52
N VAL A 1069 -40.29 13.40 -8.56
CA VAL A 1069 -40.56 12.20 -7.76
C VAL A 1069 -41.09 12.66 -6.41
N SER A 1070 -42.35 12.36 -6.10
CA SER A 1070 -42.92 12.68 -4.79
C SER A 1070 -43.03 11.42 -3.94
N LEU A 1071 -42.26 11.36 -2.85
CA LEU A 1071 -42.43 10.37 -1.78
C LEU A 1071 -43.40 10.95 -0.74
N THR A 1072 -44.50 10.26 -0.46
CA THR A 1072 -45.48 10.69 0.56
C THR A 1072 -45.54 9.66 1.69
N ASN A 1073 -45.51 10.14 2.94
CA ASN A 1073 -45.57 9.34 4.19
C ASN A 1073 -44.36 8.42 4.46
N VAL A 1074 -43.15 8.97 4.41
CA VAL A 1074 -42.00 8.36 5.11
C VAL A 1074 -41.90 9.11 6.43
N GLU A 1075 -42.11 8.44 7.57
CA GLU A 1075 -41.64 9.01 8.85
C GLU A 1075 -40.14 9.26 8.68
N GLU A 1076 -39.67 10.49 8.93
CA GLU A 1076 -38.27 10.93 8.78
C GLU A 1076 -37.24 10.03 9.49
N SER A 1077 -37.68 9.07 10.31
CA SER A 1077 -36.85 8.21 11.15
C SER A 1077 -36.23 6.98 10.47
N HIS A 1078 -36.59 6.61 9.23
CA HIS A 1078 -36.25 5.26 8.73
C HIS A 1078 -35.64 5.12 7.32
N ILE A 1079 -35.47 6.20 6.55
CA ILE A 1079 -34.75 6.13 5.26
C ILE A 1079 -33.85 7.36 5.15
N HIS A 1080 -32.55 7.18 5.38
CA HIS A 1080 -31.56 8.18 5.00
C HIS A 1080 -31.38 8.08 3.48
N THR A 1081 -31.94 9.04 2.73
CA THR A 1081 -31.52 9.31 1.36
C THR A 1081 -30.08 9.80 1.41
N ALA A 1082 -29.16 9.01 0.83
CA ALA A 1082 -27.75 9.33 0.74
C ALA A 1082 -27.46 10.23 -0.46
#